data_AF-A0A1Q7FC69-F1
#
_entry.id   AF-A0A1Q7FC69-F1
#
_cell.length_a   1.000
_cell.length_b   1.000
_cell.length_c   1.000
_cell.angle_alpha   90.00
_cell.angle_beta   90.00
_cell.angle_gamma   90.00
#
_symmetry.space_group_name_H-M   'P 1'
#
loop_
_entity.id
_entity.type
_entity.pdbx_description
1 polymer ?
#
loop_
_entity_poly.entity_id
_entity_poly.type
_entity_poly.pdbx_seq_one_letter_code
_entity_poly.pdbx_strand_id
1 'polypeptide(L)'
;MSARFAATVGNGRLLARIGRDGSLIGLRAPHLDRELIDRPVHAVLALPAGRRRLSGRGWKHHLEYLRGTDVLRVLSRHSSGIRVERRLAAIGETLQSAFRFDGEAEVGWEHGLGEIMPQAGLSFSEAWPEGFDEPPLRGATRAAVVARVPHLTDRTAVTDLYARSVLVIAQHQDRSGAFVTGAGDDVLLAHALDACGERGAARAFFEWAAANGRIDRQLPAPQLTGPGGVLWSAWQDAVAGRRAGAVAALHSAVVKRSPLKLFLGAGGVDLRAHALLLLTVHALIPSVAGGEDAFFENQARAQLTRRSRALYAGAFHAGMPEPGDVPRLVAEVRPDLEVAEVTVDVAGRPPMQLEAHAAEPGQPARWSGPIPPTEAGGVTHYRVRIHLRDADTTPIWASDSDPRPGGQLFAVEASPPPPPAWVRDALCYHVMVDRFARPGESLPPPGDATALYGGTLDGIREHIDHIASLSCNVLWLSPVHQSPSYHGYDHEDFLAVEPRYGGDAALVRLVQAAHSRGMRVLLDFVPNHTGRGHHLFRDAIEHDTDAAGYYRFWQWPHYYRCFGDVITLPELDTGDSRVQQHLVRAAQHWLTAYGVDGIRCDHVAGVDPAFWVELRRGLRDVRPEPLVLGEATGVPDWLARYAGRLDAIFDFDLTYYVRQALARGRMSADAFAGWLDAHEHAYPGLALATLMDNHDMNRFLWMAGGNTDRLKLAATLLLTLPGMPVIYYGTEVGVSQRQDGAIENAEARLPMLWGGDQDEDLLAHFQRLGRMRRESPALRRGVRRTVFADREVFAYERVMGDESVLIALNFSEQSQRRELPDVGIALELGPLGSLVTEPSTIRS
;
A
#
# COMPACT_ATOMS: atom_id res chain seq x y z
N MET A 1 -14.68 -22.65 -34.41
CA MET A 1 -15.04 -22.28 -33.03
C MET A 1 -16.02 -21.13 -33.10
N SER A 2 -17.30 -21.47 -32.99
CA SER A 2 -18.42 -20.58 -32.67
C SER A 2 -18.28 -20.08 -31.22
N ALA A 3 -18.82 -18.92 -30.90
CA ALA A 3 -18.88 -18.42 -29.52
C ALA A 3 -20.17 -18.89 -28.84
N ARG A 4 -20.09 -19.29 -27.57
CA ARG A 4 -21.25 -19.57 -26.72
C ARG A 4 -21.48 -18.36 -25.81
N PHE A 5 -22.65 -17.75 -25.93
CA PHE A 5 -23.13 -16.68 -25.07
C PHE A 5 -24.08 -17.30 -24.05
N ALA A 6 -23.89 -16.99 -22.78
CA ALA A 6 -24.80 -17.39 -21.73
C ALA A 6 -25.13 -16.16 -20.89
N ALA A 7 -26.40 -15.94 -20.61
CA ALA A 7 -26.86 -14.81 -19.81
C ALA A 7 -28.02 -15.24 -18.91
N THR A 8 -28.20 -14.59 -17.78
CA THR A 8 -29.24 -14.94 -16.81
C THR A 8 -30.52 -14.16 -17.11
N VAL A 9 -31.65 -14.87 -17.23
CA VAL A 9 -32.97 -14.31 -17.57
C VAL A 9 -33.98 -14.84 -16.54
N GLY A 10 -34.50 -13.96 -15.70
CA GLY A 10 -35.30 -14.36 -14.53
C GLY A 10 -34.49 -15.30 -13.62
N ASN A 11 -35.08 -16.46 -13.26
CA ASN A 11 -34.43 -17.47 -12.39
C ASN A 11 -33.68 -18.57 -13.18
N GLY A 12 -33.36 -18.36 -14.47
CA GLY A 12 -32.73 -19.38 -15.30
C GLY A 12 -31.72 -18.83 -16.32
N ARG A 13 -30.98 -19.72 -16.99
CA ARG A 13 -29.89 -19.35 -17.91
C ARG A 13 -30.29 -19.49 -19.39
N LEU A 14 -30.26 -18.39 -20.13
CA LEU A 14 -30.41 -18.34 -21.58
C LEU A 14 -29.06 -18.67 -22.25
N LEU A 15 -29.04 -19.60 -23.19
CA LEU A 15 -27.85 -20.01 -23.93
C LEU A 15 -28.02 -19.67 -25.41
N ALA A 16 -27.20 -18.76 -25.94
CA ALA A 16 -27.14 -18.45 -27.37
C ALA A 16 -25.80 -18.89 -27.97
N ARG A 17 -25.80 -19.26 -29.24
CA ARG A 17 -24.60 -19.63 -29.98
C ARG A 17 -24.45 -18.74 -31.18
N ILE A 18 -23.28 -18.11 -31.31
CA ILE A 18 -22.97 -17.23 -32.44
C ILE A 18 -21.92 -17.89 -33.34
N GLY A 19 -22.23 -17.97 -34.63
CA GLY A 19 -21.34 -18.45 -35.67
C GLY A 19 -20.14 -17.53 -35.89
N ARG A 20 -19.07 -18.05 -36.51
CA ARG A 20 -17.87 -17.25 -36.86
C ARG A 20 -18.17 -16.13 -37.87
N ASP A 21 -19.27 -16.27 -38.60
CA ASP A 21 -19.80 -15.29 -39.54
C ASP A 21 -20.76 -14.29 -38.89
N GLY A 22 -20.82 -14.27 -37.54
CA GLY A 22 -21.68 -13.36 -36.79
C GLY A 22 -23.16 -13.75 -36.79
N SER A 23 -23.56 -14.89 -37.35
CA SER A 23 -24.96 -15.36 -37.32
C SER A 23 -25.35 -15.93 -35.96
N LEU A 24 -26.62 -15.80 -35.58
CA LEU A 24 -27.17 -16.53 -34.43
C LEU A 24 -27.54 -17.94 -34.90
N ILE A 25 -26.77 -18.94 -34.44
CA ILE A 25 -26.85 -20.34 -34.91
C ILE A 25 -27.48 -21.28 -33.89
N GLY A 26 -27.97 -20.74 -32.77
CA GLY A 26 -28.56 -21.52 -31.68
C GLY A 26 -29.06 -20.63 -30.56
N LEU A 27 -30.23 -20.95 -30.00
CA LEU A 27 -30.81 -20.28 -28.84
C LEU A 27 -31.63 -21.28 -28.01
N ARG A 28 -31.36 -21.37 -26.71
CA ARG A 28 -32.09 -22.23 -25.77
C ARG A 28 -32.42 -21.46 -24.50
N ALA A 29 -33.70 -21.42 -24.15
CA ALA A 29 -34.20 -20.77 -22.94
C ALA A 29 -34.22 -21.72 -21.73
N PRO A 30 -34.26 -21.21 -20.49
CA PRO A 30 -34.11 -22.03 -19.28
C PRO A 30 -35.23 -23.06 -19.06
N HIS A 31 -36.43 -22.78 -19.56
CA HIS A 31 -37.64 -23.60 -19.39
C HIS A 31 -37.98 -24.45 -20.61
N LEU A 32 -37.07 -24.53 -21.60
CA LEU A 32 -37.25 -25.29 -22.83
C LEU A 32 -36.18 -26.37 -23.00
N ASP A 33 -36.63 -27.60 -23.24
CA ASP A 33 -35.75 -28.76 -23.43
C ASP A 33 -35.22 -28.92 -24.87
N ARG A 34 -35.58 -28.01 -25.77
CA ARG A 34 -35.16 -28.01 -27.18
C ARG A 34 -34.53 -26.67 -27.60
N GLU A 35 -33.68 -26.71 -28.63
CA GLU A 35 -33.12 -25.51 -29.27
C GLU A 35 -34.17 -24.85 -30.18
N LEU A 36 -34.31 -23.53 -30.10
CA LEU A 36 -35.34 -22.76 -30.81
C LEU A 36 -34.92 -22.32 -32.22
N ILE A 37 -33.63 -22.46 -32.55
CA ILE A 37 -33.06 -22.06 -33.83
C ILE A 37 -32.50 -23.29 -34.52
N ASP A 38 -33.14 -23.69 -35.62
CA ASP A 38 -32.76 -24.85 -36.44
C ASP A 38 -31.98 -24.43 -37.71
N ARG A 39 -31.95 -23.13 -38.03
CA ARG A 39 -31.21 -22.53 -39.15
C ARG A 39 -30.55 -21.20 -38.72
N PRO A 40 -29.33 -20.88 -39.18
CA PRO A 40 -28.65 -19.62 -38.85
C PRO A 40 -29.50 -18.39 -39.19
N VAL A 41 -29.64 -17.46 -38.25
CA VAL A 41 -30.29 -16.16 -38.47
C VAL A 41 -29.22 -15.07 -38.56
N HIS A 42 -29.27 -14.28 -39.63
CA HIS A 42 -28.24 -13.27 -39.92
C HIS A 42 -28.74 -11.86 -39.61
N ALA A 43 -27.82 -10.96 -39.24
CA ALA A 43 -28.10 -9.53 -39.26
C ALA A 43 -28.07 -9.02 -40.71
N VAL A 44 -28.88 -8.01 -41.02
CA VAL A 44 -29.02 -7.40 -42.35
C VAL A 44 -28.77 -5.91 -42.25
N LEU A 45 -27.97 -5.40 -43.19
CA LEU A 45 -27.70 -3.99 -43.41
C LEU A 45 -28.57 -3.50 -44.58
N ALA A 46 -29.45 -2.53 -44.35
CA ALA A 46 -30.19 -1.82 -45.39
C ALA A 46 -29.38 -0.60 -45.83
N LEU A 47 -28.74 -0.71 -47.01
CA LEU A 47 -27.99 0.37 -47.65
C LEU A 47 -28.84 1.03 -48.74
N PRO A 48 -28.52 2.27 -49.17
CA PRO A 48 -29.20 2.93 -50.29
C PRO A 48 -29.21 2.11 -51.60
N ALA A 49 -28.20 1.25 -51.80
CA ALA A 49 -28.07 0.37 -52.98
C ALA A 49 -28.72 -1.03 -52.82
N GLY A 50 -29.44 -1.28 -51.72
CA GLY A 50 -30.14 -2.54 -51.43
C GLY A 50 -29.71 -3.21 -50.12
N ARG A 51 -30.52 -4.19 -49.66
CA ARG A 51 -30.26 -4.96 -48.43
C ARG A 51 -29.14 -5.99 -48.61
N ARG A 52 -28.21 -6.06 -47.65
CA ARG A 52 -27.10 -7.02 -47.64
C ARG A 52 -26.98 -7.69 -46.29
N ARG A 53 -26.67 -8.99 -46.26
CA ARG A 53 -26.37 -9.69 -45.01
C ARG A 53 -25.04 -9.20 -44.42
N LEU A 54 -24.98 -9.07 -43.10
CA LEU A 54 -23.78 -8.87 -42.29
C LEU A 54 -23.00 -10.19 -42.14
N SER A 55 -22.86 -10.93 -43.24
CA SER A 55 -22.15 -12.20 -43.35
C SER A 55 -21.86 -12.48 -44.83
N GLY A 56 -20.81 -13.26 -45.12
CA GLY A 56 -20.40 -13.60 -46.49
C GLY A 56 -19.11 -12.93 -46.96
N ARG A 57 -18.84 -12.99 -48.27
CA ARG A 57 -17.54 -12.63 -48.86
C ARG A 57 -17.24 -11.13 -48.66
N GLY A 58 -16.16 -10.82 -47.93
CA GLY A 58 -15.71 -9.45 -47.65
C GLY A 58 -15.86 -9.00 -46.20
N TRP A 59 -16.60 -9.74 -45.36
CA TRP A 59 -16.75 -9.43 -43.93
C TRP A 59 -15.77 -10.21 -43.04
N LYS A 60 -15.25 -9.55 -42.01
CA LYS A 60 -14.48 -10.14 -40.90
C LYS A 60 -15.15 -9.80 -39.58
N HIS A 61 -15.33 -10.79 -38.70
CA HIS A 61 -15.98 -10.63 -37.41
C HIS A 61 -15.04 -10.98 -36.26
N HIS A 62 -15.07 -10.18 -35.19
CA HIS A 62 -14.37 -10.42 -33.93
C HIS A 62 -15.40 -10.42 -32.81
N LEU A 63 -15.43 -11.50 -32.04
CA LEU A 63 -16.37 -11.69 -30.94
C LEU A 63 -15.62 -11.53 -29.63
N GLU A 64 -16.14 -10.68 -28.75
CA GLU A 64 -15.54 -10.29 -27.48
C GLU A 64 -16.63 -10.33 -26.40
N TYR A 65 -16.37 -11.04 -25.30
CA TYR A 65 -17.24 -11.00 -24.13
C TYR A 65 -16.73 -9.88 -23.20
N LEU A 66 -17.61 -8.96 -22.84
CA LEU A 66 -17.21 -7.80 -22.04
C LEU A 66 -17.13 -8.21 -20.56
N ARG A 67 -15.92 -8.18 -19.99
CA ARG A 67 -15.64 -8.65 -18.62
C ARG A 67 -16.54 -7.96 -17.60
N GLY A 68 -17.04 -8.72 -16.63
CA GLY A 68 -17.96 -8.23 -15.60
C GLY A 68 -19.41 -8.02 -16.05
N THR A 69 -19.80 -8.44 -17.27
CA THR A 69 -21.17 -8.22 -17.80
C THR A 69 -21.73 -9.44 -18.53
N ASP A 70 -23.07 -9.56 -18.64
CA ASP A 70 -23.77 -10.60 -19.43
C ASP A 70 -23.86 -10.23 -20.92
N VAL A 71 -22.75 -9.77 -21.52
CA VAL A 71 -22.76 -9.09 -22.83
C VAL A 71 -21.74 -9.66 -23.80
N LEU A 72 -22.22 -10.05 -24.98
CA LEU A 72 -21.39 -10.37 -26.12
C LEU A 72 -21.33 -9.23 -27.13
N ARG A 73 -20.12 -8.72 -27.37
CA ARG A 73 -19.80 -7.77 -28.43
C ARG A 73 -19.33 -8.51 -29.70
N VAL A 74 -19.82 -8.06 -30.85
CA VAL A 74 -19.46 -8.59 -32.19
C VAL A 74 -19.07 -7.42 -33.08
N LEU A 75 -17.77 -7.27 -33.28
CA LEU A 75 -17.19 -6.24 -34.16
C LEU A 75 -17.05 -6.81 -35.57
N SER A 76 -17.71 -6.18 -36.53
CA SER A 76 -17.79 -6.63 -37.92
C SER A 76 -17.20 -5.56 -38.85
N ARG A 77 -16.26 -5.95 -39.72
CA ARG A 77 -15.62 -5.04 -40.69
C ARG A 77 -15.71 -5.60 -42.10
N HIS A 78 -16.20 -4.80 -43.05
CA HIS A 78 -16.22 -5.14 -44.47
C HIS A 78 -14.98 -4.61 -45.19
N SER A 79 -14.56 -5.27 -46.27
CA SER A 79 -13.43 -4.86 -47.10
C SER A 79 -13.61 -3.49 -47.77
N SER A 80 -14.85 -3.01 -47.90
CA SER A 80 -15.15 -1.65 -48.40
C SER A 80 -15.03 -0.55 -47.34
N GLY A 81 -14.60 -0.87 -46.11
CA GLY A 81 -14.36 0.12 -45.03
C GLY A 81 -15.47 0.25 -43.99
N ILE A 82 -16.65 -0.33 -44.25
CA ILE A 82 -17.83 -0.35 -43.37
C ILE A 82 -17.52 -1.12 -42.07
N ARG A 83 -17.77 -0.50 -40.90
CA ARG A 83 -17.56 -1.08 -39.56
C ARG A 83 -18.83 -1.08 -38.74
N VAL A 84 -19.30 -2.25 -38.35
CA VAL A 84 -20.51 -2.46 -37.54
C VAL A 84 -20.15 -3.12 -36.22
N GLU A 85 -20.45 -2.47 -35.12
CA GLU A 85 -20.43 -3.07 -33.79
C GLU A 85 -21.84 -3.54 -33.43
N ARG A 86 -21.97 -4.80 -32.99
CA ARG A 86 -23.21 -5.34 -32.42
C ARG A 86 -22.96 -5.76 -30.98
N ARG A 87 -23.83 -5.39 -30.04
CA ARG A 87 -23.82 -5.91 -28.67
C ARG A 87 -25.09 -6.70 -28.41
N LEU A 88 -24.94 -7.87 -27.81
CA LEU A 88 -26.01 -8.78 -27.42
C LEU A 88 -25.98 -8.93 -25.90
N ALA A 89 -27.09 -8.62 -25.24
CA ALA A 89 -27.23 -8.72 -23.79
C ALA A 89 -28.64 -9.20 -23.45
N ALA A 90 -28.79 -9.99 -22.39
CA ALA A 90 -30.11 -10.28 -21.85
C ALA A 90 -30.38 -9.36 -20.65
N ILE A 91 -31.49 -8.62 -20.68
CA ILE A 91 -31.88 -7.69 -19.61
C ILE A 91 -33.32 -7.98 -19.22
N GLY A 92 -33.55 -8.49 -18.01
CA GLY A 92 -34.88 -8.95 -17.58
C GLY A 92 -35.34 -10.12 -18.44
N GLU A 93 -36.54 -10.01 -19.02
CA GLU A 93 -37.10 -10.96 -20.00
C GLU A 93 -36.92 -10.47 -21.46
N THR A 94 -35.87 -9.71 -21.74
CA THR A 94 -35.63 -9.13 -23.08
C THR A 94 -34.22 -9.45 -23.55
N LEU A 95 -34.09 -10.05 -24.74
CA LEU A 95 -32.80 -10.16 -25.43
C LEU A 95 -32.60 -8.88 -26.24
N GLN A 96 -31.68 -8.03 -25.81
CA GLN A 96 -31.38 -6.78 -26.47
C GLN A 96 -30.20 -6.96 -27.42
N SER A 97 -30.34 -6.40 -28.62
CA SER A 97 -29.31 -6.41 -29.64
C SER A 97 -29.16 -5.02 -30.24
N ALA A 98 -28.17 -4.28 -29.79
CA ALA A 98 -27.92 -2.93 -30.28
C ALA A 98 -26.81 -2.91 -31.33
N PHE A 99 -26.95 -2.05 -32.34
CA PHE A 99 -25.98 -1.87 -33.41
C PHE A 99 -25.42 -0.44 -33.42
N ARG A 100 -24.12 -0.30 -33.66
CA ARG A 100 -23.46 0.98 -33.92
C ARG A 100 -22.67 0.86 -35.23
N PHE A 101 -22.81 1.85 -36.11
CA PHE A 101 -22.24 1.84 -37.45
C PHE A 101 -21.69 3.21 -37.85
N ASP A 102 -20.59 3.22 -38.60
CA ASP A 102 -20.01 4.43 -39.20
C ASP A 102 -20.60 4.70 -40.60
N GLY A 103 -21.75 5.41 -40.70
CA GLY A 103 -22.38 5.88 -41.95
C GLY A 103 -23.92 5.85 -41.98
N GLU A 104 -24.56 6.22 -43.10
CA GLU A 104 -26.03 6.16 -43.29
C GLU A 104 -26.49 4.75 -43.71
N ALA A 105 -26.83 3.90 -42.73
CA ALA A 105 -27.43 2.59 -42.97
C ALA A 105 -28.33 2.19 -41.79
N GLU A 106 -29.46 1.54 -42.08
CA GLU A 106 -30.29 0.89 -41.05
C GLU A 106 -29.90 -0.57 -40.89
N VAL A 107 -29.86 -1.07 -39.65
CA VAL A 107 -29.40 -2.43 -39.33
C VAL A 107 -30.46 -3.16 -38.52
N GLY A 108 -30.76 -4.40 -38.91
CA GLY A 108 -31.72 -5.25 -38.21
C GLY A 108 -31.44 -6.74 -38.44
N TRP A 109 -32.40 -7.61 -38.18
CA TRP A 109 -32.28 -9.07 -38.38
C TRP A 109 -33.08 -9.58 -39.58
N GLU A 110 -32.70 -10.75 -40.12
CA GLU A 110 -33.53 -11.47 -41.09
C GLU A 110 -34.89 -11.87 -40.51
N HIS A 111 -35.92 -11.93 -41.36
CA HIS A 111 -37.28 -12.29 -40.96
C HIS A 111 -37.33 -13.64 -40.21
N GLY A 112 -38.10 -13.68 -39.12
CA GLY A 112 -38.31 -14.87 -38.27
C GLY A 112 -37.86 -14.70 -36.81
N LEU A 113 -36.94 -13.77 -36.49
CA LEU A 113 -36.45 -13.60 -35.10
C LEU A 113 -37.56 -13.21 -34.11
N GLY A 114 -38.48 -12.34 -34.54
CA GLY A 114 -39.62 -11.87 -33.75
C GLY A 114 -40.69 -12.94 -33.47
N GLU A 115 -40.70 -14.05 -34.20
CA GLU A 115 -41.60 -15.19 -33.95
C GLU A 115 -40.95 -16.24 -33.02
N ILE A 116 -39.61 -16.21 -32.92
CA ILE A 116 -38.79 -17.12 -32.11
C ILE A 116 -38.63 -16.59 -30.67
N MET A 117 -38.42 -15.29 -30.47
CA MET A 117 -38.19 -14.70 -29.14
C MET A 117 -39.35 -14.90 -28.16
N PRO A 118 -40.64 -14.73 -28.55
CA PRO A 118 -41.77 -14.95 -27.63
C PRO A 118 -41.88 -16.40 -27.15
N GLN A 119 -41.45 -17.37 -27.97
CA GLN A 119 -41.43 -18.78 -27.56
C GLN A 119 -40.37 -19.06 -26.49
N ALA A 120 -39.33 -18.22 -26.39
CA ALA A 120 -38.31 -18.26 -25.34
C ALA A 120 -38.70 -17.49 -24.06
N GLY A 121 -39.91 -16.91 -24.02
CA GLY A 121 -40.31 -15.96 -22.98
C GLY A 121 -39.55 -14.64 -23.05
N LEU A 122 -39.09 -14.23 -24.25
CA LEU A 122 -38.28 -13.04 -24.45
C LEU A 122 -38.94 -12.02 -25.38
N SER A 123 -38.79 -10.73 -25.09
CA SER A 123 -39.03 -9.66 -26.07
C SER A 123 -37.72 -9.21 -26.73
N PHE A 124 -37.78 -8.56 -27.89
CA PHE A 124 -36.61 -8.13 -28.65
C PHE A 124 -36.61 -6.61 -28.85
N SER A 125 -35.47 -5.96 -28.60
CA SER A 125 -35.29 -4.51 -28.77
C SER A 125 -33.95 -4.20 -29.43
N GLU A 126 -33.96 -3.22 -30.34
CA GLU A 126 -32.79 -2.76 -31.11
C GLU A 126 -32.16 -1.46 -30.54
N ALA A 127 -32.70 -0.93 -29.43
CA ALA A 127 -32.21 0.31 -28.81
C ALA A 127 -30.93 0.12 -27.97
N TRP A 128 -30.04 1.11 -27.97
CA TRP A 128 -28.81 1.14 -27.17
C TRP A 128 -29.12 1.52 -25.71
N PRO A 129 -28.80 0.70 -24.70
CA PRO A 129 -29.11 1.05 -23.31
C PRO A 129 -27.97 1.85 -22.67
N GLU A 130 -28.32 2.85 -21.87
CA GLU A 130 -27.38 3.59 -21.01
C GLU A 130 -26.96 2.71 -19.81
N GLY A 131 -25.65 2.56 -19.59
CA GLY A 131 -25.07 1.78 -18.48
C GLY A 131 -24.02 0.73 -18.86
N PHE A 132 -23.13 1.01 -19.82
CA PHE A 132 -22.16 0.02 -20.34
C PHE A 132 -20.68 0.26 -20.02
N ASP A 133 -20.32 1.29 -19.26
CA ASP A 133 -18.94 1.51 -18.81
C ASP A 133 -18.88 1.49 -17.26
N GLU A 134 -17.84 0.84 -16.72
CA GLU A 134 -17.59 0.69 -15.27
C GLU A 134 -17.46 2.03 -14.53
N PRO A 135 -17.82 2.08 -13.23
CA PRO A 135 -17.01 2.91 -12.34
C PRO A 135 -16.55 2.29 -10.99
N PRO A 136 -15.44 2.82 -10.44
CA PRO A 136 -14.68 2.32 -9.29
C PRO A 136 -14.99 3.10 -7.98
N LEU A 137 -14.84 2.44 -6.83
CA LEU A 137 -14.82 3.09 -5.50
C LEU A 137 -13.37 3.18 -5.00
N ARG A 138 -12.96 4.27 -4.30
CA ARG A 138 -11.66 4.46 -3.60
C ARG A 138 -11.80 5.31 -2.30
N GLY A 139 -11.45 4.72 -1.14
CA GLY A 139 -10.57 5.32 -0.11
C GLY A 139 -11.10 6.30 0.96
N ALA A 140 -11.64 5.76 2.06
CA ALA A 140 -11.47 6.20 3.46
C ALA A 140 -12.39 5.38 4.38
N THR A 141 -11.93 4.87 5.53
CA THR A 141 -12.87 4.25 6.49
C THR A 141 -13.79 5.29 7.15
N ARG A 142 -15.09 5.01 7.17
CA ARG A 142 -16.17 5.92 7.64
C ARG A 142 -15.90 6.52 9.03
N ALA A 143 -15.32 5.74 9.94
CA ALA A 143 -14.97 6.18 11.29
C ALA A 143 -13.72 7.08 11.34
N ALA A 144 -12.76 6.88 10.44
CA ALA A 144 -11.52 7.65 10.41
C ALA A 144 -11.74 9.09 9.95
N VAL A 145 -12.71 9.31 9.06
CA VAL A 145 -13.10 10.65 8.57
C VAL A 145 -13.66 11.51 9.71
N VAL A 146 -14.61 10.97 10.48
CA VAL A 146 -15.25 11.68 11.59
C VAL A 146 -14.29 11.87 12.78
N ALA A 147 -13.40 10.91 13.03
CA ALA A 147 -12.40 10.99 14.11
C ALA A 147 -11.39 12.15 13.93
N ARG A 148 -11.27 12.69 12.71
CA ARG A 148 -10.41 13.85 12.43
C ARG A 148 -11.05 15.18 12.80
N VAL A 149 -12.29 15.22 13.26
CA VAL A 149 -12.97 16.45 13.73
C VAL A 149 -12.84 16.59 15.26
N PRO A 150 -11.94 17.45 15.77
CA PRO A 150 -11.51 17.42 17.18
C PRO A 150 -12.62 17.79 18.19
N HIS A 151 -13.64 18.54 17.79
CA HIS A 151 -14.66 19.10 18.69
C HIS A 151 -16.05 18.47 18.55
N LEU A 152 -16.12 17.32 17.90
CA LEU A 152 -17.39 16.64 17.70
C LEU A 152 -17.80 15.89 18.99
N THR A 153 -18.93 16.26 19.59
CA THR A 153 -19.41 15.76 20.89
C THR A 153 -20.08 14.39 20.82
N ASP A 154 -20.74 14.04 19.70
CA ASP A 154 -21.38 12.74 19.48
C ASP A 154 -20.85 12.06 18.21
N ARG A 155 -19.64 11.53 18.31
CA ARG A 155 -18.90 10.94 17.18
C ARG A 155 -19.57 9.69 16.63
N THR A 156 -20.18 8.88 17.48
CA THR A 156 -20.81 7.63 17.10
C THR A 156 -22.06 7.88 16.26
N ALA A 157 -22.94 8.79 16.69
CA ALA A 157 -24.14 9.14 15.93
C ALA A 157 -23.79 9.77 14.59
N VAL A 158 -22.79 10.66 14.55
CA VAL A 158 -22.35 11.30 13.29
C VAL A 158 -21.70 10.29 12.35
N THR A 159 -20.95 9.31 12.86
CA THR A 159 -20.35 8.24 12.04
C THR A 159 -21.41 7.34 11.41
N ASP A 160 -22.42 6.92 12.19
CA ASP A 160 -23.54 6.11 11.67
C ASP A 160 -24.37 6.91 10.64
N LEU A 161 -24.66 8.18 10.91
CA LEU A 161 -25.40 9.04 9.99
C LEU A 161 -24.62 9.29 8.70
N TYR A 162 -23.32 9.59 8.79
CA TYR A 162 -22.42 9.74 7.65
C TYR A 162 -22.40 8.47 6.78
N ALA A 163 -22.28 7.29 7.41
CA ALA A 163 -22.29 6.01 6.72
C ALA A 163 -23.58 5.77 5.93
N ARG A 164 -24.74 6.05 6.55
CA ARG A 164 -26.05 5.91 5.91
C ARG A 164 -26.24 6.93 4.79
N SER A 165 -25.77 8.16 4.97
CA SER A 165 -25.84 9.20 3.93
C SER A 165 -25.11 8.81 2.66
N VAL A 166 -23.89 8.25 2.76
CA VAL A 166 -23.16 7.74 1.60
C VAL A 166 -23.95 6.62 0.90
N LEU A 167 -24.47 5.66 1.67
CA LEU A 167 -25.24 4.52 1.13
C LEU A 167 -26.54 4.97 0.44
N VAL A 168 -27.28 5.89 1.05
CA VAL A 168 -28.54 6.41 0.52
C VAL A 168 -28.31 7.21 -0.77
N ILE A 169 -27.29 8.06 -0.82
CA ILE A 169 -26.93 8.81 -2.04
C ILE A 169 -26.52 7.85 -3.17
N ALA A 170 -25.72 6.83 -2.85
CA ALA A 170 -25.30 5.82 -3.83
C ALA A 170 -26.48 4.99 -4.38
N GLN A 171 -27.48 4.70 -3.56
CA GLN A 171 -28.70 3.97 -3.98
C GLN A 171 -29.63 4.76 -4.91
N HIS A 172 -29.42 6.07 -5.06
CA HIS A 172 -30.20 6.93 -5.94
C HIS A 172 -29.47 7.24 -7.26
N GLN A 173 -28.47 6.44 -7.60
CA GLN A 173 -27.87 6.42 -8.93
C GLN A 173 -28.62 5.42 -9.82
N ASP A 174 -28.89 5.80 -11.07
CA ASP A 174 -29.34 4.87 -12.08
C ASP A 174 -28.17 4.01 -12.60
N ARG A 175 -28.47 3.10 -13.52
CA ARG A 175 -27.47 2.16 -14.07
C ARG A 175 -26.34 2.83 -14.87
N SER A 176 -26.48 4.12 -15.20
CA SER A 176 -25.44 4.92 -15.86
C SER A 176 -24.53 5.67 -14.86
N GLY A 177 -24.84 5.59 -13.56
CA GLY A 177 -24.16 6.37 -12.52
C GLY A 177 -24.70 7.80 -12.38
N ALA A 178 -25.71 8.18 -13.17
CA ALA A 178 -26.40 9.45 -13.05
C ALA A 178 -27.37 9.42 -11.85
N PHE A 179 -27.50 10.54 -11.13
CA PHE A 179 -28.42 10.63 -10.02
C PHE A 179 -29.87 10.78 -10.51
N VAL A 180 -30.77 10.00 -9.92
CA VAL A 180 -32.21 10.05 -10.20
C VAL A 180 -32.84 11.16 -9.34
N THR A 181 -32.52 12.43 -9.63
CA THR A 181 -33.02 13.56 -8.83
C THR A 181 -33.50 14.75 -9.67
N GLY A 182 -34.08 15.76 -9.01
CA GLY A 182 -34.62 16.95 -9.68
C GLY A 182 -33.52 17.90 -10.17
N ALA A 183 -33.87 18.78 -11.11
CA ALA A 183 -32.92 19.72 -11.71
C ALA A 183 -32.18 20.57 -10.64
N GLY A 184 -30.85 20.41 -10.56
CA GLY A 184 -29.98 21.17 -9.66
C GLY A 184 -29.60 20.46 -8.34
N ASP A 185 -30.13 19.27 -8.06
CA ASP A 185 -29.73 18.43 -6.92
C ASP A 185 -28.52 17.54 -7.25
N ASP A 186 -28.41 17.12 -8.50
CA ASP A 186 -27.40 16.18 -8.99
C ASP A 186 -25.95 16.70 -8.78
N VAL A 187 -25.74 18.01 -8.94
CA VAL A 187 -24.42 18.65 -8.82
C VAL A 187 -23.90 18.62 -7.39
N LEU A 188 -24.80 18.86 -6.42
CA LEU A 188 -24.45 18.86 -5.01
C LEU A 188 -24.16 17.41 -4.53
N LEU A 189 -24.94 16.45 -5.03
CA LEU A 189 -24.75 15.02 -4.73
C LEU A 189 -23.44 14.49 -5.29
N ALA A 190 -23.12 14.84 -6.54
CA ALA A 190 -21.84 14.48 -7.17
C ALA A 190 -20.65 15.09 -6.42
N HIS A 191 -20.73 16.37 -6.03
CA HIS A 191 -19.67 17.04 -5.28
C HIS A 191 -19.50 16.46 -3.86
N ALA A 192 -20.59 16.07 -3.20
CA ALA A 192 -20.54 15.41 -1.90
C ALA A 192 -19.86 14.04 -1.94
N LEU A 193 -20.09 13.26 -3.00
CA LEU A 193 -19.39 11.99 -3.22
C LEU A 193 -17.91 12.19 -3.60
N ASP A 194 -17.59 13.21 -4.41
CA ASP A 194 -16.22 13.58 -4.77
C ASP A 194 -15.37 13.93 -3.54
N ALA A 195 -15.92 14.77 -2.66
CA ALA A 195 -15.29 15.16 -1.40
C ALA A 195 -15.03 13.96 -0.46
N CYS A 196 -15.79 12.86 -0.62
CA CYS A 196 -15.61 11.61 0.13
C CYS A 196 -14.57 10.66 -0.50
N GLY A 197 -13.93 11.02 -1.62
CA GLY A 197 -12.92 10.18 -2.30
C GLY A 197 -13.44 9.34 -3.46
N GLU A 198 -14.74 9.36 -3.76
CA GLU A 198 -15.41 8.50 -4.75
C GLU A 198 -15.31 9.06 -6.18
N ARG A 199 -14.08 9.28 -6.66
CA ARG A 199 -13.74 10.06 -7.88
C ARG A 199 -14.35 9.54 -9.20
N GLY A 200 -14.85 8.30 -9.23
CA GLY A 200 -15.42 7.69 -10.43
C GLY A 200 -16.71 8.32 -10.93
N ALA A 201 -17.70 8.44 -10.05
CA ALA A 201 -19.03 8.97 -10.39
C ALA A 201 -19.02 10.50 -10.56
N ALA A 202 -18.22 11.18 -9.75
CA ALA A 202 -18.10 12.64 -9.80
C ALA A 202 -17.46 13.12 -11.10
N ARG A 203 -16.38 12.49 -11.56
CA ARG A 203 -15.68 12.88 -12.79
C ARG A 203 -16.56 12.69 -14.04
N ALA A 204 -17.22 11.54 -14.17
CA ALA A 204 -18.13 11.27 -15.29
C ALA A 204 -19.30 12.28 -15.34
N PHE A 205 -19.84 12.63 -14.17
CA PHE A 205 -20.90 13.64 -14.05
C PHE A 205 -20.41 15.06 -14.38
N PHE A 206 -19.23 15.48 -13.90
CA PHE A 206 -18.68 16.80 -14.20
C PHE A 206 -18.35 16.96 -15.69
N GLU A 207 -17.80 15.92 -16.33
CA GLU A 207 -17.51 15.90 -17.76
C GLU A 207 -18.82 15.94 -18.59
N TRP A 208 -19.85 15.18 -18.21
CA TRP A 208 -21.19 15.25 -18.83
C TRP A 208 -21.87 16.61 -18.63
N ALA A 209 -21.88 17.13 -17.41
CA ALA A 209 -22.58 18.37 -17.07
C ALA A 209 -21.91 19.59 -17.73
N ALA A 210 -20.58 19.60 -17.83
CA ALA A 210 -19.83 20.60 -18.58
C ALA A 210 -20.10 20.50 -20.09
N ALA A 211 -20.11 19.29 -20.66
CA ALA A 211 -20.38 19.07 -22.07
C ALA A 211 -21.81 19.43 -22.49
N ASN A 212 -22.77 19.43 -21.55
CA ASN A 212 -24.18 19.74 -21.79
C ASN A 212 -24.63 21.10 -21.24
N GLY A 213 -23.71 21.98 -20.81
CA GLY A 213 -24.03 23.33 -20.35
C GLY A 213 -24.87 23.39 -19.07
N ARG A 214 -24.80 22.35 -18.23
CA ARG A 214 -25.62 22.17 -17.02
C ARG A 214 -24.98 22.73 -15.75
N ILE A 215 -23.70 23.14 -15.79
CA ILE A 215 -22.96 23.71 -14.65
C ILE A 215 -22.19 24.98 -15.04
N ASP A 216 -22.23 26.00 -14.18
CA ASP A 216 -21.41 27.22 -14.25
C ASP A 216 -20.59 27.39 -12.96
N ARG A 217 -19.87 26.34 -12.53
CA ARG A 217 -18.92 26.26 -11.38
C ARG A 217 -19.33 26.86 -10.01
N GLN A 218 -20.53 27.40 -9.84
CA GLN A 218 -21.07 27.95 -8.60
C GLN A 218 -22.22 27.06 -8.12
N LEU A 219 -22.15 26.64 -6.85
CA LEU A 219 -23.26 25.95 -6.19
C LEU A 219 -24.44 26.94 -6.07
N PRO A 220 -25.61 26.67 -6.68
CA PRO A 220 -26.75 27.57 -6.57
C PRO A 220 -27.18 27.67 -5.10
N ALA A 221 -27.45 28.89 -4.62
CA ALA A 221 -27.97 29.10 -3.27
C ALA A 221 -29.37 28.48 -3.17
N PRO A 222 -29.56 27.42 -2.37
CA PRO A 222 -30.83 26.73 -2.37
C PRO A 222 -31.80 27.43 -1.41
N GLN A 223 -33.07 27.61 -1.83
CA GLN A 223 -34.14 28.05 -0.94
C GLN A 223 -34.56 26.90 -0.02
N LEU A 224 -33.75 26.61 1.02
CA LEU A 224 -33.98 25.50 1.94
C LEU A 224 -34.67 25.95 3.22
N THR A 225 -35.64 25.15 3.66
CA THR A 225 -36.29 25.26 4.97
C THR A 225 -36.06 23.97 5.76
N GLY A 226 -36.15 24.02 7.09
CA GLY A 226 -35.94 22.83 7.92
C GLY A 226 -34.48 22.34 7.96
N PRO A 227 -34.22 21.01 8.06
CA PRO A 227 -32.88 20.46 8.26
C PRO A 227 -31.86 20.80 7.16
N GLY A 228 -32.31 20.85 5.90
CA GLY A 228 -31.45 21.24 4.78
C GLY A 228 -30.92 22.67 4.91
N GLY A 229 -31.72 23.59 5.45
CA GLY A 229 -31.30 24.97 5.71
C GLY A 229 -30.28 25.08 6.85
N VAL A 230 -30.43 24.26 7.89
CA VAL A 230 -29.47 24.18 9.01
C VAL A 230 -28.12 23.65 8.52
N LEU A 231 -28.14 22.57 7.72
CA LEU A 231 -26.92 21.98 7.16
C LEU A 231 -26.24 22.87 6.12
N TRP A 232 -27.02 23.63 5.34
CA TRP A 232 -26.48 24.65 4.44
C TRP A 232 -25.72 25.75 5.18
N SER A 233 -26.32 26.31 6.23
CA SER A 233 -25.65 27.30 7.08
C SER A 233 -24.41 26.72 7.77
N ALA A 234 -24.49 25.46 8.22
CA ALA A 234 -23.37 24.76 8.86
C ALA A 234 -22.19 24.58 7.89
N TRP A 235 -22.47 24.18 6.65
CA TRP A 235 -21.46 24.06 5.60
C TRP A 235 -20.82 25.43 5.30
N GLN A 236 -21.62 26.49 5.13
CA GLN A 236 -21.10 27.84 4.90
C GLN A 236 -20.23 28.34 6.05
N ASP A 237 -20.61 28.06 7.30
CA ASP A 237 -19.80 28.36 8.48
C ASP A 237 -18.50 27.54 8.51
N ALA A 238 -18.54 26.26 8.15
CA ALA A 238 -17.36 25.41 8.10
C ALA A 238 -16.34 25.90 7.07
N VAL A 239 -16.79 26.20 5.84
CA VAL A 239 -15.93 26.68 4.75
C VAL A 239 -15.39 28.10 5.02
N ALA A 240 -16.14 28.93 5.74
CA ALA A 240 -15.70 30.27 6.17
C ALA A 240 -14.87 30.26 7.46
N GLY A 241 -14.49 29.08 7.98
CA GLY A 241 -13.64 28.94 9.17
C GLY A 241 -14.35 29.13 10.52
N ARG A 242 -15.66 29.35 10.56
CA ARG A 242 -16.49 29.49 11.77
C ARG A 242 -16.88 28.12 12.37
N ARG A 243 -15.87 27.31 12.73
CA ARG A 243 -16.02 25.89 13.11
C ARG A 243 -17.00 25.62 14.26
N ALA A 244 -17.02 26.47 15.29
CA ALA A 244 -17.88 26.27 16.46
C ALA A 244 -19.38 26.34 16.10
N GLY A 245 -19.76 27.27 15.23
CA GLY A 245 -21.13 27.41 14.73
C GLY A 245 -21.55 26.21 13.89
N ALA A 246 -20.66 25.77 12.98
CA ALA A 246 -20.88 24.60 12.14
C ALA A 246 -21.05 23.29 12.94
N VAL A 247 -20.21 23.06 13.96
CA VAL A 247 -20.32 21.89 14.84
C VAL A 247 -21.62 21.91 15.65
N ALA A 248 -22.01 23.06 16.20
CA ALA A 248 -23.25 23.20 16.94
C ALA A 248 -24.50 22.97 16.05
N ALA A 249 -24.46 23.44 14.81
CA ALA A 249 -25.52 23.23 13.83
C ALA A 249 -25.62 21.74 13.41
N LEU A 250 -24.48 21.08 13.19
CA LEU A 250 -24.43 19.64 12.87
C LEU A 250 -25.01 18.80 14.03
N HIS A 251 -24.64 19.13 15.26
CA HIS A 251 -25.19 18.49 16.46
C HIS A 251 -26.70 18.72 16.60
N SER A 252 -27.18 19.95 16.39
CA SER A 252 -28.61 20.28 16.43
C SER A 252 -29.41 19.51 15.37
N ALA A 253 -28.83 19.28 14.18
CA ALA A 253 -29.44 18.48 13.12
C ALA A 253 -29.53 16.99 13.51
N VAL A 254 -28.53 16.46 14.21
CA VAL A 254 -28.42 15.05 14.65
C VAL A 254 -29.32 14.75 15.85
N VAL A 255 -29.36 15.62 16.87
CA VAL A 255 -30.07 15.38 18.14
C VAL A 255 -31.60 15.47 18.02
N LYS A 256 -32.11 16.29 17.10
CA LYS A 256 -33.56 16.58 17.02
C LYS A 256 -34.39 15.53 16.27
N ARG A 257 -33.80 14.45 15.74
CA ARG A 257 -34.53 13.47 14.92
C ARG A 257 -33.98 12.06 15.14
N SER A 258 -34.87 11.06 15.26
CA SER A 258 -34.44 9.65 15.19
C SER A 258 -33.69 9.40 13.87
N PRO A 259 -32.69 8.52 13.82
CA PRO A 259 -31.82 8.32 12.64
C PRO A 259 -32.56 8.10 11.31
N LEU A 260 -33.77 7.52 11.34
CA LEU A 260 -34.61 7.26 10.15
C LEU A 260 -35.42 8.47 9.63
N LYS A 261 -35.58 9.56 10.41
CA LYS A 261 -36.44 10.70 10.05
C LYS A 261 -35.68 11.97 9.67
N LEU A 262 -34.35 11.94 9.75
CA LEU A 262 -33.52 13.12 9.50
C LEU A 262 -33.68 13.66 8.07
N PHE A 263 -33.93 12.74 7.14
CA PHE A 263 -33.95 13.00 5.71
C PHE A 263 -35.21 12.47 5.02
N LEU A 264 -36.33 12.41 5.75
CA LEU A 264 -37.63 12.12 5.15
C LEU A 264 -38.46 13.40 5.14
N GLY A 265 -38.83 13.85 3.94
CA GLY A 265 -39.76 14.96 3.70
C GLY A 265 -41.14 14.45 3.27
N ALA A 266 -42.09 15.36 3.04
CA ALA A 266 -43.46 15.05 2.62
C ALA A 266 -43.54 14.30 1.26
N GLY A 267 -42.45 14.24 0.50
CA GLY A 267 -42.34 13.58 -0.80
C GLY A 267 -41.28 12.47 -0.90
N GLY A 268 -40.69 12.01 0.22
CA GLY A 268 -39.67 10.94 0.22
C GLY A 268 -38.33 11.35 0.82
N VAL A 269 -37.24 10.70 0.37
CA VAL A 269 -35.88 10.88 0.89
C VAL A 269 -35.26 12.20 0.41
N ASP A 270 -34.80 13.05 1.34
CA ASP A 270 -34.14 14.34 1.08
C ASP A 270 -32.64 14.15 0.85
N LEU A 271 -32.28 13.84 -0.40
CA LEU A 271 -30.90 13.58 -0.81
C LEU A 271 -30.00 14.82 -0.66
N ARG A 272 -30.56 16.01 -0.87
CA ARG A 272 -29.82 17.27 -0.75
C ARG A 272 -29.31 17.49 0.67
N ALA A 273 -30.14 17.19 1.68
CA ALA A 273 -29.72 17.25 3.07
C ALA A 273 -28.62 16.21 3.42
N HIS A 274 -28.65 15.01 2.83
CA HIS A 274 -27.56 14.04 2.99
C HIS A 274 -26.24 14.57 2.38
N ALA A 275 -26.29 15.18 1.20
CA ALA A 275 -25.12 15.76 0.53
C ALA A 275 -24.48 16.88 1.36
N LEU A 276 -25.30 17.77 1.92
CA LEU A 276 -24.82 18.85 2.80
C LEU A 276 -24.25 18.32 4.11
N LEU A 277 -24.74 17.21 4.65
CA LEU A 277 -24.10 16.58 5.80
C LEU A 277 -22.68 16.14 5.46
N LEU A 278 -22.49 15.41 4.35
CA LEU A 278 -21.18 14.92 3.93
C LEU A 278 -20.20 16.06 3.71
N LEU A 279 -20.60 17.09 2.94
CA LEU A 279 -19.78 18.26 2.67
C LEU A 279 -19.43 19.04 3.95
N THR A 280 -20.36 19.16 4.90
CA THR A 280 -20.11 19.82 6.20
C THR A 280 -19.08 19.05 7.04
N VAL A 281 -19.23 17.73 7.15
CA VAL A 281 -18.31 16.87 7.91
C VAL A 281 -16.90 16.97 7.34
N HIS A 282 -16.75 16.94 6.02
CA HIS A 282 -15.46 17.07 5.33
C HIS A 282 -14.84 18.46 5.48
N ALA A 283 -15.61 19.54 5.33
CA ALA A 283 -15.11 20.91 5.55
C ALA A 283 -14.62 21.15 6.99
N LEU A 284 -15.14 20.38 7.96
CA LEU A 284 -14.73 20.43 9.36
C LEU A 284 -13.48 19.60 9.67
N ILE A 285 -12.98 18.79 8.73
CA ILE A 285 -11.67 18.13 8.87
C ILE A 285 -10.59 19.21 8.81
N PRO A 286 -9.69 19.29 9.80
CA PRO A 286 -8.55 20.19 9.71
C PRO A 286 -7.77 19.85 8.43
N SER A 287 -7.38 20.86 7.64
CA SER A 287 -6.33 20.62 6.65
C SER A 287 -5.15 20.04 7.42
N VAL A 288 -4.72 18.84 7.04
CA VAL A 288 -3.48 18.29 7.57
C VAL A 288 -2.42 19.26 7.09
N ALA A 289 -1.98 20.17 7.96
CA ALA A 289 -0.68 20.78 7.77
C ALA A 289 0.25 19.57 7.70
N GLY A 290 0.85 19.36 6.53
CA GLY A 290 1.81 18.26 6.37
C GLY A 290 2.79 18.37 7.52
N GLY A 291 2.90 17.29 8.30
CA GLY A 291 4.04 17.13 9.19
C GLY A 291 5.30 17.40 8.38
N GLU A 292 6.27 18.09 8.96
CA GLU A 292 7.50 18.46 8.23
C GLU A 292 8.29 17.21 7.77
N ASP A 293 7.96 16.04 8.34
CA ASP A 293 8.29 14.71 7.84
C ASP A 293 7.17 13.69 8.14
N ALA A 294 6.15 13.66 7.27
CA ALA A 294 4.93 12.86 7.46
C ALA A 294 5.18 11.34 7.57
N PHE A 295 6.33 10.84 7.12
CA PHE A 295 6.69 9.43 7.25
C PHE A 295 6.81 9.01 8.72
N PHE A 296 7.44 9.82 9.58
CA PHE A 296 7.70 9.49 10.98
C PHE A 296 6.51 9.83 11.89
N GLU A 297 5.90 11.00 11.67
CA GLU A 297 4.84 11.53 12.57
C GLU A 297 3.57 10.66 12.60
N ASN A 298 3.36 9.81 11.58
CA ASN A 298 2.16 8.98 11.47
C ASN A 298 2.32 7.54 12.00
N GLN A 299 3.55 7.05 12.26
CA GLN A 299 3.78 5.63 12.59
C GLN A 299 3.27 5.25 13.98
N ALA A 300 3.59 6.05 15.01
CA ALA A 300 3.10 5.81 16.37
C ALA A 300 1.56 5.83 16.42
N ARG A 301 0.95 6.76 15.68
CA ARG A 301 -0.51 6.86 15.55
C ARG A 301 -1.10 5.64 14.85
N ALA A 302 -0.46 5.13 13.79
CA ALA A 302 -0.89 3.93 13.10
C ALA A 302 -0.86 2.70 14.03
N GLN A 303 0.20 2.54 14.82
CA GLN A 303 0.31 1.46 15.82
C GLN A 303 -0.76 1.56 16.91
N LEU A 304 -0.96 2.74 17.49
CA LEU A 304 -2.02 2.98 18.48
C LEU A 304 -3.41 2.70 17.89
N THR A 305 -3.63 3.04 16.63
CA THR A 305 -4.90 2.78 15.93
C THR A 305 -5.12 1.27 15.77
N ARG A 306 -4.10 0.48 15.39
CA ARG A 306 -4.20 -0.99 15.31
C ARG A 306 -4.55 -1.62 16.65
N ARG A 307 -3.80 -1.27 17.70
CA ARG A 307 -4.08 -1.71 19.08
C ARG A 307 -5.51 -1.37 19.49
N SER A 308 -5.98 -0.15 19.20
CA SER A 308 -7.33 0.29 19.53
C SER A 308 -8.41 -0.48 18.75
N ARG A 309 -8.16 -0.82 17.47
CA ARG A 309 -9.09 -1.62 16.65
C ARG A 309 -9.19 -3.07 17.12
N ALA A 310 -8.10 -3.68 17.54
CA ALA A 310 -8.16 -5.01 18.14
C ALA A 310 -8.95 -4.99 19.46
N LEU A 311 -8.63 -4.03 20.33
CA LEU A 311 -9.35 -3.84 21.58
C LEU A 311 -10.83 -3.53 21.36
N TYR A 312 -11.23 -2.89 20.26
CA TYR A 312 -12.65 -2.68 19.94
C TYR A 312 -13.45 -3.99 19.99
N ALA A 313 -12.88 -5.11 19.54
CA ALA A 313 -13.53 -6.43 19.60
C ALA A 313 -13.28 -7.21 20.89
N GLY A 314 -12.62 -6.59 21.87
CA GLY A 314 -12.51 -7.12 23.22
C GLY A 314 -11.09 -7.45 23.65
N ALA A 315 -10.20 -7.84 22.73
CA ALA A 315 -8.87 -8.29 23.10
C ALA A 315 -7.79 -8.00 22.05
N PHE A 316 -6.62 -7.63 22.51
CA PHE A 316 -5.41 -7.38 21.72
C PHE A 316 -4.26 -8.26 22.19
N HIS A 317 -3.47 -8.77 21.24
CA HIS A 317 -2.21 -9.46 21.52
C HIS A 317 -1.25 -9.16 20.36
N ALA A 318 0.00 -8.79 20.66
CA ALA A 318 1.01 -8.41 19.64
C ALA A 318 1.46 -9.57 18.73
N GLY A 319 0.98 -10.78 19.01
CA GLY A 319 1.37 -12.02 18.36
C GLY A 319 2.78 -12.51 18.66
N MET A 320 3.54 -11.75 19.43
CA MET A 320 4.96 -11.92 19.65
C MET A 320 5.24 -11.78 21.14
N PRO A 321 6.12 -12.63 21.73
CA PRO A 321 6.53 -12.48 23.11
C PRO A 321 7.15 -11.12 23.37
N GLU A 322 6.92 -10.56 24.55
CA GLU A 322 7.65 -9.38 24.99
C GLU A 322 9.13 -9.73 25.25
N PRO A 323 10.07 -8.86 24.83
CA PRO A 323 11.48 -9.04 25.12
C PRO A 323 11.76 -8.88 26.63
N GLY A 324 12.76 -9.60 27.12
CA GLY A 324 13.22 -9.60 28.51
C GLY A 324 14.08 -10.81 28.82
N ASP A 325 14.63 -10.90 30.04
CA ASP A 325 15.47 -12.04 30.47
C ASP A 325 14.74 -13.38 30.31
N VAL A 326 13.43 -13.37 30.57
CA VAL A 326 12.52 -14.49 30.30
C VAL A 326 11.35 -13.95 29.47
N PRO A 327 11.34 -14.16 28.14
CA PRO A 327 10.27 -13.69 27.27
C PRO A 327 8.90 -14.28 27.64
N ARG A 328 7.85 -13.45 27.63
CA ARG A 328 6.47 -13.84 28.02
C ARG A 328 5.44 -13.42 26.98
N LEU A 329 4.38 -14.21 26.84
CA LEU A 329 3.20 -13.80 26.07
C LEU A 329 2.40 -12.79 26.88
N VAL A 330 1.84 -11.78 26.21
CA VAL A 330 1.04 -10.72 26.84
C VAL A 330 -0.20 -10.43 26.03
N ALA A 331 -1.36 -10.59 26.68
CA ALA A 331 -2.65 -10.22 26.14
C ALA A 331 -3.24 -9.05 26.91
N GLU A 332 -3.87 -8.13 26.19
CA GLU A 332 -4.60 -7.01 26.73
C GLU A 332 -6.08 -7.17 26.40
N VAL A 333 -6.93 -6.97 27.40
CA VAL A 333 -8.37 -7.13 27.28
C VAL A 333 -9.04 -5.84 27.71
N ARG A 334 -10.15 -5.52 27.04
CA ARG A 334 -10.97 -4.37 27.41
C ARG A 334 -11.36 -4.43 28.89
N PRO A 335 -11.21 -3.32 29.64
CA PRO A 335 -11.42 -3.33 31.08
C PRO A 335 -12.90 -3.47 31.48
N ASP A 336 -13.83 -3.24 30.55
CA ASP A 336 -15.28 -3.39 30.77
C ASP A 336 -15.79 -4.82 30.53
N LEU A 337 -14.94 -5.75 30.08
CA LEU A 337 -15.30 -7.15 29.92
C LEU A 337 -15.08 -7.91 31.23
N GLU A 338 -16.11 -8.66 31.65
CA GLU A 338 -15.98 -9.58 32.79
C GLU A 338 -15.24 -10.86 32.36
N VAL A 339 -13.91 -10.82 32.41
CA VAL A 339 -13.06 -11.95 32.06
C VAL A 339 -13.01 -12.96 33.20
N ALA A 340 -13.26 -14.23 32.88
CA ALA A 340 -13.05 -15.36 33.79
C ALA A 340 -11.60 -15.86 33.71
N GLU A 341 -11.11 -16.08 32.49
CA GLU A 341 -9.75 -16.56 32.23
C GLU A 341 -9.27 -16.20 30.81
N VAL A 342 -7.95 -16.13 30.65
CA VAL A 342 -7.29 -16.03 29.34
C VAL A 342 -6.41 -17.26 29.15
N THR A 343 -6.54 -17.91 28.00
CA THR A 343 -5.86 -19.17 27.68
C THR A 343 -5.11 -19.08 26.36
N VAL A 344 -4.03 -19.84 26.24
CA VAL A 344 -3.26 -20.04 25.02
C VAL A 344 -3.52 -21.44 24.51
N ASP A 345 -4.02 -21.49 23.28
CA ASP A 345 -4.42 -22.70 22.59
C ASP A 345 -3.31 -23.16 21.65
N VAL A 346 -2.83 -24.38 21.87
CA VAL A 346 -1.89 -25.08 20.99
C VAL A 346 -2.55 -26.38 20.52
N ALA A 347 -2.52 -26.63 19.21
CA ALA A 347 -3.16 -27.82 18.65
C ALA A 347 -2.60 -29.11 19.28
N GLY A 348 -3.51 -29.99 19.72
CA GLY A 348 -3.15 -31.27 20.34
C GLY A 348 -2.60 -31.18 21.77
N ARG A 349 -2.70 -30.01 22.44
CA ARG A 349 -2.25 -29.81 23.82
C ARG A 349 -3.37 -29.20 24.68
N PRO A 350 -3.37 -29.41 26.01
CA PRO A 350 -4.29 -28.73 26.90
C PRO A 350 -4.04 -27.20 26.86
N PRO A 351 -5.09 -26.36 26.95
CA PRO A 351 -4.94 -24.91 27.00
C PRO A 351 -4.04 -24.47 28.17
N MET A 352 -3.17 -23.49 27.91
CA MET A 352 -2.28 -22.91 28.92
C MET A 352 -2.87 -21.61 29.46
N GLN A 353 -3.08 -21.49 30.76
CA GLN A 353 -3.66 -20.29 31.36
C GLN A 353 -2.63 -19.16 31.49
N LEU A 354 -3.05 -17.91 31.22
CA LEU A 354 -2.28 -16.71 31.51
C LEU A 354 -2.64 -16.17 32.90
N GLU A 355 -1.71 -15.45 33.52
CA GLU A 355 -1.87 -14.81 34.82
C GLU A 355 -2.35 -13.37 34.66
N ALA A 356 -3.38 -12.97 35.40
CA ALA A 356 -3.88 -11.61 35.41
C ALA A 356 -2.91 -10.67 36.16
N HIS A 357 -2.72 -9.48 35.63
CA HIS A 357 -1.99 -8.39 36.30
C HIS A 357 -2.94 -7.56 37.15
N ALA A 358 -2.38 -6.81 38.11
CA ALA A 358 -3.17 -5.87 38.90
C ALA A 358 -3.84 -4.84 37.97
N ALA A 359 -5.14 -4.60 38.16
CA ALA A 359 -5.89 -3.66 37.34
C ALA A 359 -5.44 -2.22 37.60
N GLU A 360 -5.10 -1.49 36.55
CA GLU A 360 -4.81 -0.06 36.60
C GLU A 360 -6.00 0.74 36.05
N PRO A 361 -6.52 1.74 36.80
CA PRO A 361 -7.65 2.54 36.33
C PRO A 361 -7.37 3.22 34.98
N GLY A 362 -8.28 3.02 34.02
CA GLY A 362 -8.17 3.62 32.69
C GLY A 362 -7.24 2.89 31.71
N GLN A 363 -6.63 1.78 32.11
CA GLN A 363 -5.84 0.93 31.22
C GLN A 363 -6.56 -0.40 30.89
N PRO A 364 -6.24 -1.04 29.76
CA PRO A 364 -6.69 -2.41 29.48
C PRO A 364 -6.26 -3.39 30.58
N ALA A 365 -7.09 -4.38 30.86
CA ALA A 365 -6.72 -5.48 31.74
C ALA A 365 -5.64 -6.33 31.08
N ARG A 366 -4.51 -6.54 31.76
CA ARG A 366 -3.34 -7.22 31.20
C ARG A 366 -3.21 -8.63 31.76
N TRP A 367 -2.84 -9.58 30.90
CA TRP A 367 -2.60 -10.98 31.23
C TRP A 367 -1.26 -11.42 30.65
N SER A 368 -0.46 -12.22 31.37
CA SER A 368 0.80 -12.74 30.84
C SER A 368 1.13 -14.16 31.28
N GLY A 369 1.95 -14.86 30.50
CA GLY A 369 2.28 -16.25 30.75
C GLY A 369 3.50 -16.71 29.96
N PRO A 370 3.95 -17.95 30.19
CA PRO A 370 5.08 -18.51 29.47
C PRO A 370 4.77 -18.68 27.98
N ILE A 371 5.81 -18.68 27.16
CA ILE A 371 5.72 -19.08 25.76
C ILE A 371 5.38 -20.57 25.69
N PRO A 372 4.52 -21.01 24.76
CA PRO A 372 4.27 -22.41 24.48
C PRO A 372 5.59 -23.20 24.27
N PRO A 373 5.75 -24.39 24.88
CA PRO A 373 6.95 -25.20 24.69
C PRO A 373 7.14 -25.56 23.22
N THR A 374 8.30 -25.24 22.64
CA THR A 374 8.62 -25.56 21.25
C THR A 374 9.77 -26.55 21.22
N GLU A 375 9.63 -27.63 20.46
CA GLU A 375 10.72 -28.60 20.25
C GLU A 375 11.92 -27.92 19.60
N ALA A 376 13.14 -28.38 19.90
CA ALA A 376 14.35 -27.76 19.39
C ALA A 376 14.35 -27.74 17.84
N GLY A 377 14.52 -26.56 17.25
CA GLY A 377 14.47 -26.34 15.79
C GLY A 377 13.06 -26.35 15.19
N GLY A 378 12.02 -26.58 15.99
CA GLY A 378 10.62 -26.57 15.59
C GLY A 378 9.95 -25.20 15.70
N VAL A 379 8.70 -25.15 15.25
CA VAL A 379 7.79 -24.00 15.37
C VAL A 379 6.53 -24.45 16.08
N THR A 380 6.08 -23.65 17.06
CA THR A 380 4.77 -23.84 17.71
C THR A 380 3.83 -22.75 17.27
N HIS A 381 2.69 -23.15 16.68
CA HIS A 381 1.58 -22.26 16.38
C HIS A 381 0.56 -22.24 17.51
N TYR A 382 0.02 -21.06 17.82
CA TYR A 382 -0.91 -20.88 18.91
C TYR A 382 -1.93 -19.78 18.65
N ARG A 383 -3.02 -19.79 19.43
CA ARG A 383 -4.02 -18.72 19.50
C ARG A 383 -4.23 -18.30 20.95
N VAL A 384 -4.76 -17.10 21.17
CA VAL A 384 -5.09 -16.61 22.52
C VAL A 384 -6.60 -16.43 22.64
N ARG A 385 -7.22 -17.14 23.57
CA ARG A 385 -8.66 -17.16 23.82
C ARG A 385 -9.00 -16.51 25.16
N ILE A 386 -10.02 -15.67 25.16
CA ILE A 386 -10.53 -14.93 26.32
C ILE A 386 -11.91 -15.50 26.64
N HIS A 387 -12.05 -16.07 27.83
CA HIS A 387 -13.31 -16.60 28.33
C HIS A 387 -13.96 -15.58 29.24
N LEU A 388 -15.21 -15.23 28.95
CA LEU A 388 -16.01 -14.32 29.76
C LEU A 388 -16.67 -15.09 30.91
N ARG A 389 -17.05 -14.39 31.99
CA ARG A 389 -17.73 -14.99 33.16
C ARG A 389 -19.11 -15.52 32.82
N ASP A 390 -19.78 -14.92 31.85
CA ASP A 390 -21.04 -15.42 31.32
C ASP A 390 -20.78 -16.64 30.43
N ALA A 391 -21.07 -17.83 30.95
CA ALA A 391 -20.80 -19.11 30.28
C ALA A 391 -21.61 -19.30 28.98
N ASP A 392 -22.68 -18.53 28.77
CA ASP A 392 -23.50 -18.59 27.55
C ASP A 392 -22.92 -17.74 26.40
N THR A 393 -21.84 -16.98 26.66
CA THR A 393 -21.18 -16.15 25.65
C THR A 393 -20.05 -16.88 24.94
N THR A 394 -19.98 -16.69 23.61
CA THR A 394 -18.88 -17.22 22.80
C THR A 394 -17.55 -16.59 23.24
N PRO A 395 -16.49 -17.37 23.48
CA PRO A 395 -15.18 -16.84 23.80
C PRO A 395 -14.63 -15.90 22.72
N ILE A 396 -13.92 -14.87 23.16
CA ILE A 396 -13.29 -13.88 22.28
C ILE A 396 -11.87 -14.34 21.93
N TRP A 397 -11.42 -14.04 20.73
CA TRP A 397 -10.05 -14.30 20.29
C TRP A 397 -9.23 -13.01 20.29
N ALA A 398 -7.99 -13.08 20.77
CA ALA A 398 -7.08 -11.96 20.62
C ALA A 398 -6.61 -11.84 19.16
N SER A 399 -6.34 -10.59 18.76
CA SER A 399 -5.77 -10.23 17.46
C SER A 399 -4.76 -9.09 17.66
N ASP A 400 -3.81 -8.95 16.76
CA ASP A 400 -2.86 -7.83 16.68
C ASP A 400 -3.41 -6.65 15.87
N SER A 401 -4.54 -6.87 15.19
CA SER A 401 -5.11 -5.96 14.22
C SER A 401 -6.63 -6.04 14.26
N ASP A 402 -7.26 -6.69 13.30
CA ASP A 402 -8.71 -6.78 13.21
C ASP A 402 -9.22 -8.14 13.71
N PRO A 403 -10.45 -8.20 14.21
CA PRO A 403 -11.07 -9.43 14.70
C PRO A 403 -11.36 -10.36 13.52
N ARG A 404 -11.16 -11.67 13.70
CA ARG A 404 -11.36 -12.66 12.64
C ARG A 404 -12.14 -13.87 13.17
N PRO A 405 -13.04 -14.45 12.35
CA PRO A 405 -13.65 -15.73 12.68
C PRO A 405 -12.58 -16.79 12.97
N GLY A 406 -12.67 -17.46 14.12
CA GLY A 406 -11.70 -18.49 14.52
C GLY A 406 -10.39 -17.96 15.13
N GLY A 407 -10.20 -16.64 15.22
CA GLY A 407 -9.05 -16.02 15.88
C GLY A 407 -7.75 -16.04 15.07
N GLN A 408 -6.83 -15.14 15.43
CA GLN A 408 -5.55 -15.02 14.75
C GLN A 408 -4.57 -16.11 15.18
N LEU A 409 -3.86 -16.69 14.20
CA LEU A 409 -2.80 -17.67 14.43
C LEU A 409 -1.45 -16.95 14.61
N PHE A 410 -0.74 -17.29 15.67
CA PHE A 410 0.60 -16.81 15.98
C PHE A 410 1.61 -17.95 15.91
N ALA A 411 2.90 -17.61 15.78
CA ALA A 411 3.97 -18.60 15.72
C ALA A 411 5.20 -18.16 16.53
N VAL A 412 5.85 -19.14 17.16
CA VAL A 412 7.17 -18.99 17.80
C VAL A 412 8.07 -20.15 17.39
N GLU A 413 9.26 -19.81 16.90
CA GLU A 413 10.33 -20.76 16.60
C GLU A 413 11.25 -20.95 17.82
N ALA A 414 11.67 -22.20 18.06
CA ALA A 414 12.67 -22.49 19.09
C ALA A 414 14.06 -22.07 18.62
N SER A 415 14.73 -21.20 19.39
CA SER A 415 16.12 -20.78 19.17
C SER A 415 16.38 -20.33 17.72
N PRO A 416 15.68 -19.29 17.24
CA PRO A 416 15.84 -18.80 15.87
C PRO A 416 17.31 -18.46 15.58
N PRO A 417 17.88 -18.82 14.41
CA PRO A 417 19.25 -18.43 14.06
C PRO A 417 19.42 -16.91 14.08
N PRO A 418 20.63 -16.40 14.39
CA PRO A 418 20.92 -14.98 14.32
C PRO A 418 20.89 -14.47 12.86
N PRO A 419 20.90 -13.14 12.66
CA PRO A 419 21.03 -12.55 11.34
C PRO A 419 22.29 -13.06 10.60
N PRO A 420 22.28 -13.16 9.27
CA PRO A 420 23.46 -13.61 8.51
C PRO A 420 24.72 -12.80 8.84
N ALA A 421 25.85 -13.48 9.05
CA ALA A 421 27.06 -12.84 9.55
C ALA A 421 27.60 -11.74 8.62
N TRP A 422 27.41 -11.90 7.31
CA TRP A 422 27.84 -10.95 6.28
C TRP A 422 27.15 -9.59 6.39
N VAL A 423 25.98 -9.49 7.02
CA VAL A 423 25.24 -8.22 7.21
C VAL A 423 26.06 -7.21 8.00
N ARG A 424 26.94 -7.68 8.90
CA ARG A 424 27.82 -6.79 9.70
C ARG A 424 28.89 -6.08 8.85
N ASP A 425 29.19 -6.59 7.66
CA ASP A 425 30.13 -5.96 6.72
C ASP A 425 29.40 -5.29 5.55
N ALA A 426 28.07 -5.26 5.57
CA ALA A 426 27.30 -4.76 4.45
C ALA A 426 27.36 -3.23 4.36
N LEU A 427 27.54 -2.75 3.13
CA LEU A 427 27.28 -1.39 2.69
C LEU A 427 26.34 -1.49 1.49
N CYS A 428 25.09 -1.11 1.71
CA CYS A 428 24.01 -1.31 0.77
C CYS A 428 23.79 -0.07 -0.11
N TYR A 429 23.48 -0.30 -1.38
CA TYR A 429 23.06 0.74 -2.32
C TYR A 429 21.64 0.42 -2.80
N HIS A 430 20.68 1.31 -2.53
CA HIS A 430 19.27 1.14 -2.86
C HIS A 430 18.92 1.89 -4.16
N VAL A 431 18.38 1.16 -5.13
CA VAL A 431 18.08 1.65 -6.48
C VAL A 431 16.60 1.52 -6.81
N MET A 432 15.99 2.62 -7.26
CA MET A 432 14.72 2.54 -7.98
C MET A 432 14.97 2.31 -9.46
N VAL A 433 14.54 1.15 -9.97
CA VAL A 433 14.92 0.69 -11.32
C VAL A 433 14.53 1.68 -12.42
N ASP A 434 13.27 2.18 -12.38
CA ASP A 434 12.75 3.15 -13.36
C ASP A 434 13.52 4.49 -13.37
N ARG A 435 14.26 4.80 -12.29
CA ARG A 435 14.83 6.13 -12.03
C ARG A 435 16.35 6.20 -12.12
N PHE A 436 17.02 5.06 -12.33
CA PHE A 436 18.48 4.99 -12.25
C PHE A 436 19.17 5.23 -13.59
N ALA A 437 19.02 4.32 -14.56
CA ALA A 437 19.71 4.41 -15.85
C ALA A 437 19.05 3.55 -16.93
N ARG A 438 19.34 3.88 -18.19
CA ARG A 438 19.03 3.08 -19.38
C ARG A 438 20.31 2.87 -20.20
N PRO A 439 20.50 1.71 -20.85
CA PRO A 439 21.65 1.47 -21.71
C PRO A 439 21.82 2.52 -22.81
N GLY A 440 23.00 3.13 -22.88
CA GLY A 440 23.38 4.07 -23.95
C GLY A 440 22.57 5.36 -24.06
N GLU A 441 21.63 5.63 -23.14
CA GLU A 441 20.72 6.78 -23.19
C GLU A 441 20.58 7.42 -21.80
N SER A 442 20.57 8.76 -21.74
CA SER A 442 20.16 9.47 -20.54
C SER A 442 18.65 9.33 -20.32
N LEU A 443 18.24 9.23 -19.06
CA LEU A 443 16.82 9.33 -18.69
C LEU A 443 16.28 10.73 -19.05
N PRO A 444 14.97 10.87 -19.30
CA PRO A 444 14.38 12.18 -19.57
C PRO A 444 14.55 13.11 -18.36
N PRO A 445 14.65 14.43 -18.59
CA PRO A 445 14.77 15.39 -17.50
C PRO A 445 13.54 15.32 -16.57
N PRO A 446 13.70 15.67 -15.27
CA PRO A 446 12.60 15.62 -14.30
C PRO A 446 11.34 16.37 -14.75
N GLY A 447 10.27 15.64 -15.06
CA GLY A 447 8.92 16.11 -15.35
C GLY A 447 7.96 15.81 -14.20
N ASP A 448 6.83 15.19 -14.50
CA ASP A 448 5.91 14.65 -13.49
C ASP A 448 6.64 13.59 -12.66
N ALA A 449 6.63 13.73 -11.33
CA ALA A 449 7.31 12.81 -10.42
C ALA A 449 6.69 11.40 -10.44
N THR A 450 5.42 11.29 -10.84
CA THR A 450 4.66 10.04 -10.92
C THR A 450 4.70 9.36 -12.29
N ALA A 451 5.34 9.98 -13.29
CA ALA A 451 5.49 9.40 -14.63
C ALA A 451 6.56 8.31 -14.69
N LEU A 452 6.54 7.49 -15.74
CA LEU A 452 7.62 6.55 -16.04
C LEU A 452 8.80 7.28 -16.70
N TYR A 453 10.01 7.04 -16.20
CA TYR A 453 11.25 7.57 -16.78
C TYR A 453 11.96 6.52 -17.63
N GLY A 454 11.68 5.24 -17.39
CA GLY A 454 12.07 4.13 -18.24
C GLY A 454 13.52 3.68 -18.03
N GLY A 455 14.02 3.77 -16.80
CA GLY A 455 15.20 3.04 -16.36
C GLY A 455 14.98 1.52 -16.40
N THR A 456 16.08 0.76 -16.46
CA THR A 456 16.06 -0.70 -16.72
C THR A 456 17.13 -1.43 -15.92
N LEU A 457 17.00 -2.76 -15.82
CA LEU A 457 17.98 -3.60 -15.12
C LEU A 457 19.34 -3.63 -15.83
N ASP A 458 19.36 -3.60 -17.18
CA ASP A 458 20.62 -3.50 -17.93
C ASP A 458 21.27 -2.12 -17.77
N GLY A 459 20.49 -1.05 -17.56
CA GLY A 459 21.03 0.26 -17.21
C GLY A 459 21.76 0.23 -15.87
N ILE A 460 21.19 -0.42 -14.86
CA ILE A 460 21.89 -0.65 -13.58
C ILE A 460 23.17 -1.46 -13.80
N ARG A 461 23.11 -2.52 -14.62
CA ARG A 461 24.27 -3.38 -14.93
C ARG A 461 25.41 -2.59 -15.57
N GLU A 462 25.12 -1.65 -16.48
CA GLU A 462 26.15 -0.82 -17.12
C GLU A 462 26.80 0.19 -16.17
N HIS A 463 26.07 0.61 -15.12
CA HIS A 463 26.54 1.54 -14.11
C HIS A 463 26.98 0.86 -12.80
N ILE A 464 27.15 -0.46 -12.78
CA ILE A 464 27.51 -1.19 -11.55
C ILE A 464 28.90 -0.81 -11.01
N ASP A 465 29.79 -0.32 -11.87
CA ASP A 465 31.11 0.15 -11.45
C ASP A 465 31.05 1.47 -10.65
N HIS A 466 30.03 2.31 -10.90
CA HIS A 466 29.73 3.48 -10.05
C HIS A 466 29.42 3.03 -8.63
N ILE A 467 28.54 2.04 -8.49
CA ILE A 467 28.15 1.47 -7.20
C ILE A 467 29.36 0.82 -6.51
N ALA A 468 30.20 0.09 -7.26
CA ALA A 468 31.41 -0.52 -6.74
C ALA A 468 32.43 0.52 -6.26
N SER A 469 32.50 1.69 -6.90
CA SER A 469 33.42 2.78 -6.50
C SER A 469 33.14 3.32 -5.10
N LEU A 470 31.88 3.23 -4.65
CA LEU A 470 31.45 3.57 -3.29
C LEU A 470 31.79 2.48 -2.26
N SER A 471 32.38 1.37 -2.69
CA SER A 471 32.62 0.16 -1.88
C SER A 471 31.35 -0.54 -1.40
N CYS A 472 30.20 -0.27 -2.02
CA CYS A 472 28.97 -0.99 -1.75
C CYS A 472 29.12 -2.46 -2.16
N ASN A 473 28.71 -3.37 -1.28
CA ASN A 473 28.75 -4.83 -1.48
C ASN A 473 27.35 -5.47 -1.38
N VAL A 474 26.30 -4.66 -1.30
CA VAL A 474 24.91 -5.09 -1.39
C VAL A 474 24.17 -4.13 -2.31
N LEU A 475 23.43 -4.67 -3.28
CA LEU A 475 22.52 -3.95 -4.16
C LEU A 475 21.09 -4.29 -3.75
N TRP A 476 20.31 -3.30 -3.34
CA TRP A 476 18.87 -3.46 -3.09
C TRP A 476 18.08 -2.79 -4.22
N LEU A 477 17.23 -3.56 -4.88
CA LEU A 477 16.33 -3.06 -5.92
C LEU A 477 14.94 -2.83 -5.35
N SER A 478 14.32 -1.70 -5.75
CA SER A 478 12.86 -1.50 -5.65
C SER A 478 12.10 -2.65 -6.31
N PRO A 479 10.77 -2.80 -6.10
CA PRO A 479 10.02 -3.91 -6.67
C PRO A 479 10.28 -4.09 -8.18
N VAL A 480 10.63 -5.32 -8.58
CA VAL A 480 10.98 -5.68 -9.96
C VAL A 480 9.85 -6.43 -10.66
N HIS A 481 8.78 -6.74 -9.94
CA HIS A 481 7.59 -7.43 -10.44
C HIS A 481 6.88 -6.64 -11.53
N GLN A 482 6.19 -7.34 -12.43
CA GLN A 482 5.28 -6.72 -13.37
C GLN A 482 4.25 -5.84 -12.63
N SER A 483 4.16 -4.57 -13.01
CA SER A 483 3.29 -3.57 -12.38
C SER A 483 2.86 -2.51 -13.41
N PRO A 484 1.72 -1.84 -13.25
CA PRO A 484 1.38 -0.70 -14.10
C PRO A 484 2.11 0.58 -13.69
N SER A 485 2.50 0.72 -12.41
CA SER A 485 3.16 1.92 -11.89
C SER A 485 4.66 1.93 -12.15
N TYR A 486 5.30 3.05 -11.79
CA TYR A 486 6.75 3.20 -11.80
C TYR A 486 7.41 2.67 -10.51
N HIS A 487 6.65 2.55 -9.42
CA HIS A 487 7.16 2.16 -8.09
C HIS A 487 7.05 0.66 -7.84
N GLY A 488 6.15 -0.04 -8.54
CA GLY A 488 6.07 -1.50 -8.52
C GLY A 488 5.27 -2.15 -7.38
N TYR A 489 4.95 -1.41 -6.31
CA TYR A 489 4.15 -1.92 -5.18
C TYR A 489 2.74 -2.44 -5.53
N ASP A 490 2.13 -1.97 -6.62
CA ASP A 490 0.86 -2.47 -7.16
C ASP A 490 1.06 -3.61 -8.18
N HIS A 491 1.93 -4.56 -7.85
CA HIS A 491 2.30 -5.68 -8.71
C HIS A 491 1.10 -6.54 -9.15
N GLU A 492 1.17 -7.03 -10.38
CA GLU A 492 0.13 -7.85 -11.01
C GLU A 492 0.45 -9.35 -11.04
N ASP A 493 1.70 -9.71 -10.71
CA ASP A 493 2.22 -11.06 -10.72
C ASP A 493 3.34 -11.21 -9.66
N PHE A 494 3.42 -12.37 -9.01
CA PHE A 494 4.42 -12.65 -7.97
C PHE A 494 5.77 -13.18 -8.49
N LEU A 495 5.84 -13.63 -9.74
CA LEU A 495 6.93 -14.43 -10.30
C LEU A 495 7.57 -13.81 -11.55
N ALA A 496 6.84 -12.97 -12.29
CA ALA A 496 7.32 -12.35 -13.52
C ALA A 496 8.05 -11.01 -13.25
N VAL A 497 9.23 -10.85 -13.83
CA VAL A 497 9.94 -9.56 -13.85
C VAL A 497 9.29 -8.61 -14.86
N GLU A 498 9.17 -7.35 -14.50
CA GLU A 498 8.62 -6.27 -15.32
C GLU A 498 9.23 -6.23 -16.73
N PRO A 499 8.43 -6.44 -17.80
CA PRO A 499 8.92 -6.40 -19.17
C PRO A 499 9.60 -5.09 -19.56
N ARG A 500 9.14 -3.94 -19.04
CA ARG A 500 9.77 -2.62 -19.28
C ARG A 500 11.21 -2.56 -18.77
N TYR A 501 11.56 -3.36 -17.78
CA TYR A 501 12.91 -3.43 -17.22
C TYR A 501 13.84 -4.42 -17.96
N GLY A 502 13.31 -5.13 -18.97
CA GLY A 502 14.02 -6.16 -19.73
C GLY A 502 13.66 -7.60 -19.32
N GLY A 503 12.73 -7.78 -18.37
CA GLY A 503 12.23 -9.08 -17.92
C GLY A 503 13.29 -9.97 -17.26
N ASP A 504 12.94 -11.24 -17.11
CA ASP A 504 13.70 -12.24 -16.34
C ASP A 504 15.17 -12.33 -16.75
N ALA A 505 15.44 -12.29 -18.06
CA ALA A 505 16.79 -12.39 -18.60
C ALA A 505 17.69 -11.21 -18.18
N ALA A 506 17.12 -10.01 -18.05
CA ALA A 506 17.86 -8.84 -17.60
C ALA A 506 18.20 -8.93 -16.10
N LEU A 507 17.27 -9.45 -15.29
CA LEU A 507 17.53 -9.69 -13.87
C LEU A 507 18.66 -10.71 -13.65
N VAL A 508 18.65 -11.84 -14.36
CA VAL A 508 19.74 -12.83 -14.30
C VAL A 508 21.09 -12.20 -14.65
N ARG A 509 21.17 -11.41 -15.72
CA ARG A 509 22.42 -10.72 -16.10
C ARG A 509 22.90 -9.74 -15.03
N LEU A 510 22.00 -8.98 -14.43
CA LEU A 510 22.34 -8.04 -13.36
C LEU A 510 22.86 -8.77 -12.11
N VAL A 511 22.18 -9.83 -11.67
CA VAL A 511 22.60 -10.62 -10.51
C VAL A 511 23.98 -11.23 -10.75
N GLN A 512 24.23 -11.81 -11.93
CA GLN A 512 25.54 -12.35 -12.29
C GLN A 512 26.64 -11.27 -12.28
N ALA A 513 26.36 -10.08 -12.81
CA ALA A 513 27.31 -8.96 -12.82
C ALA A 513 27.59 -8.40 -11.42
N ALA A 514 26.61 -8.42 -10.52
CA ALA A 514 26.76 -8.07 -9.11
C ALA A 514 27.61 -9.11 -8.37
N HIS A 515 27.27 -10.39 -8.51
CA HIS A 515 28.03 -11.49 -7.91
C HIS A 515 29.49 -11.53 -8.39
N SER A 516 29.76 -11.25 -9.66
CA SER A 516 31.14 -11.18 -10.19
C SER A 516 31.97 -10.06 -9.57
N ARG A 517 31.33 -9.10 -8.89
CA ARG A 517 31.95 -7.99 -8.14
C ARG A 517 31.91 -8.19 -6.63
N GLY A 518 31.50 -9.38 -6.16
CA GLY A 518 31.34 -9.67 -4.75
C GLY A 518 30.18 -8.92 -4.09
N MET A 519 29.23 -8.40 -4.89
CA MET A 519 28.03 -7.76 -4.38
C MET A 519 26.92 -8.78 -4.21
N ARG A 520 26.15 -8.69 -3.13
CA ARG A 520 24.90 -9.42 -2.93
C ARG A 520 23.72 -8.64 -3.50
N VAL A 521 22.63 -9.32 -3.86
CA VAL A 521 21.42 -8.66 -4.41
C VAL A 521 20.21 -8.93 -3.51
N LEU A 522 19.50 -7.87 -3.11
CA LEU A 522 18.22 -7.92 -2.41
C LEU A 522 17.11 -7.40 -3.33
N LEU A 523 15.95 -8.06 -3.30
CA LEU A 523 14.74 -7.60 -3.99
C LEU A 523 13.69 -7.14 -2.99
N ASP A 524 12.96 -6.09 -3.35
CA ASP A 524 11.72 -5.74 -2.64
C ASP A 524 10.66 -6.82 -2.84
N PHE A 525 10.02 -7.22 -1.75
CA PHE A 525 8.97 -8.24 -1.69
C PHE A 525 7.77 -7.67 -0.95
N VAL A 526 6.59 -7.74 -1.59
CA VAL A 526 5.36 -7.06 -1.13
C VAL A 526 4.31 -8.10 -0.71
N PRO A 527 4.40 -8.68 0.51
CA PRO A 527 3.49 -9.73 0.95
C PRO A 527 2.16 -9.21 1.53
N ASN A 528 2.03 -7.91 1.80
CA ASN A 528 0.84 -7.35 2.43
C ASN A 528 -0.35 -7.25 1.46
N HIS A 529 -0.08 -6.87 0.22
CA HIS A 529 -1.11 -6.48 -0.74
C HIS A 529 -0.63 -6.75 -2.16
N THR A 530 -1.57 -6.84 -3.11
CA THR A 530 -1.26 -6.86 -4.54
C THR A 530 -1.74 -5.58 -5.20
N GLY A 531 -1.49 -5.38 -6.49
CA GLY A 531 -2.26 -4.43 -7.29
C GLY A 531 -3.67 -4.94 -7.59
N ARG A 532 -4.61 -4.03 -7.87
CA ARG A 532 -5.97 -4.38 -8.35
C ARG A 532 -5.94 -5.11 -9.71
N GLY A 533 -4.90 -4.91 -10.50
CA GLY A 533 -4.67 -5.62 -11.76
C GLY A 533 -4.23 -7.08 -11.59
N HIS A 534 -3.84 -7.49 -10.37
CA HIS A 534 -3.33 -8.82 -10.08
C HIS A 534 -4.36 -9.90 -10.41
N HIS A 535 -3.90 -10.97 -11.08
CA HIS A 535 -4.79 -12.03 -11.57
C HIS A 535 -5.60 -12.68 -10.43
N LEU A 536 -4.98 -12.99 -9.29
CA LEU A 536 -5.70 -13.49 -8.11
C LEU A 536 -6.79 -12.53 -7.63
N PHE A 537 -6.56 -11.21 -7.65
CA PHE A 537 -7.57 -10.25 -7.19
C PHE A 537 -8.73 -10.12 -8.19
N ARG A 538 -8.43 -10.14 -9.49
CA ARG A 538 -9.48 -10.17 -10.53
C ARG A 538 -10.37 -11.40 -10.37
N ASP A 539 -9.76 -12.56 -10.17
CA ASP A 539 -10.51 -13.80 -9.92
C ASP A 539 -11.33 -13.72 -8.62
N ALA A 540 -10.76 -13.12 -7.56
CA ALA A 540 -11.39 -12.95 -6.25
C ALA A 540 -12.66 -12.10 -6.26
N ILE A 541 -12.72 -11.05 -7.09
CA ILE A 541 -13.90 -10.17 -7.18
C ILE A 541 -14.94 -10.67 -8.19
N GLU A 542 -14.54 -11.51 -9.14
CA GLU A 542 -15.43 -12.13 -10.12
C GLU A 542 -16.12 -13.39 -9.56
N HIS A 543 -15.43 -14.14 -8.70
CA HIS A 543 -15.90 -15.43 -8.19
C HIS A 543 -15.69 -15.54 -6.68
N ASP A 544 -16.77 -15.81 -5.92
CA ASP A 544 -16.68 -16.20 -4.51
C ASP A 544 -16.15 -17.64 -4.39
N THR A 545 -14.85 -17.78 -4.61
CA THR A 545 -14.10 -19.05 -4.73
C THR A 545 -12.82 -19.00 -3.89
N ASP A 546 -11.94 -19.98 -4.01
CA ASP A 546 -10.63 -19.98 -3.34
C ASP A 546 -9.84 -18.69 -3.56
N ALA A 547 -9.99 -18.01 -4.71
CA ALA A 547 -9.36 -16.72 -4.97
C ALA A 547 -9.88 -15.61 -4.04
N ALA A 548 -11.18 -15.59 -3.71
CA ALA A 548 -11.74 -14.64 -2.75
C ALA A 548 -11.13 -14.82 -1.35
N GLY A 549 -10.82 -16.06 -0.97
CA GLY A 549 -10.14 -16.40 0.29
C GLY A 549 -8.68 -15.93 0.37
N TYR A 550 -8.05 -15.48 -0.73
CA TYR A 550 -6.72 -14.86 -0.68
C TYR A 550 -6.75 -13.43 -0.15
N TYR A 551 -7.91 -12.78 -0.09
CA TYR A 551 -8.05 -11.36 0.25
C TYR A 551 -9.03 -11.15 1.40
N ARG A 552 -8.95 -9.99 2.04
CA ARG A 552 -9.81 -9.65 3.17
C ARG A 552 -11.01 -8.82 2.74
N PHE A 553 -12.17 -9.45 2.63
CA PHE A 553 -13.45 -8.77 2.35
C PHE A 553 -14.23 -8.47 3.64
N TRP A 554 -14.70 -7.23 3.76
CA TRP A 554 -15.74 -6.85 4.73
C TRP A 554 -17.12 -7.24 4.23
N GLN A 555 -17.35 -7.00 2.94
CA GLN A 555 -18.55 -7.40 2.22
C GLN A 555 -18.16 -7.63 0.76
N TRP A 556 -18.11 -8.90 0.39
CA TRP A 556 -17.76 -9.31 -0.97
C TRP A 556 -18.81 -8.83 -2.00
N PRO A 557 -18.40 -8.44 -3.22
CA PRO A 557 -17.03 -8.25 -3.69
C PRO A 557 -16.51 -6.81 -3.50
N HIS A 558 -17.37 -5.88 -3.09
CA HIS A 558 -17.11 -4.44 -3.24
C HIS A 558 -16.36 -3.79 -2.09
N TYR A 559 -16.39 -4.38 -0.90
CA TYR A 559 -15.75 -3.84 0.29
C TYR A 559 -14.69 -4.79 0.81
N TYR A 560 -13.44 -4.38 0.67
CA TYR A 560 -12.25 -5.14 1.07
C TYR A 560 -11.24 -4.23 1.76
N ARG A 561 -10.31 -4.85 2.49
CA ARG A 561 -9.18 -4.14 3.08
C ARG A 561 -8.15 -3.77 2.03
N CYS A 562 -7.49 -2.65 2.26
CA CYS A 562 -6.44 -2.14 1.40
C CYS A 562 -5.39 -1.39 2.19
N PHE A 563 -4.16 -1.38 1.68
CA PHE A 563 -3.03 -0.71 2.30
C PHE A 563 -3.34 0.79 2.47
N GLY A 564 -3.32 1.29 3.70
CA GLY A 564 -3.49 2.72 3.98
C GLY A 564 -4.78 3.35 3.43
N ASP A 565 -5.85 2.57 3.28
CA ASP A 565 -7.11 2.93 2.59
C ASP A 565 -6.94 3.21 1.06
N VAL A 566 -5.81 2.85 0.46
CA VAL A 566 -5.54 2.92 -0.98
C VAL A 566 -6.13 1.70 -1.68
N ILE A 567 -7.38 1.78 -2.11
CA ILE A 567 -8.14 0.63 -2.65
C ILE A 567 -7.54 -0.07 -3.88
N THR A 568 -6.54 0.50 -4.58
CA THR A 568 -5.82 -0.27 -5.62
C THR A 568 -4.79 -1.23 -5.08
N LEU A 569 -4.59 -1.23 -3.77
CA LEU A 569 -3.67 -2.09 -3.06
C LEU A 569 -4.46 -3.02 -2.13
N PRO A 570 -5.30 -3.94 -2.67
CA PRO A 570 -6.07 -4.89 -1.87
C PRO A 570 -5.16 -5.76 -1.00
N GLU A 571 -5.49 -5.86 0.29
CA GLU A 571 -4.71 -6.63 1.26
C GLU A 571 -5.00 -8.12 1.15
N LEU A 572 -3.91 -8.90 1.14
CA LEU A 572 -3.94 -10.36 1.20
C LEU A 572 -4.29 -10.81 2.63
N ASP A 573 -4.99 -11.94 2.74
CA ASP A 573 -5.21 -12.56 4.04
C ASP A 573 -4.01 -13.41 4.46
N THR A 574 -2.97 -12.74 4.91
CA THR A 574 -1.73 -13.37 5.41
C THR A 574 -1.92 -14.16 6.71
N GLY A 575 -3.15 -14.25 7.25
CA GLY A 575 -3.52 -15.16 8.33
C GLY A 575 -3.93 -16.55 7.85
N ASP A 576 -4.29 -16.70 6.57
CA ASP A 576 -4.55 -18.01 5.96
C ASP A 576 -3.22 -18.69 5.61
N SER A 577 -2.98 -19.87 6.18
CA SER A 577 -1.80 -20.70 5.91
C SER A 577 -1.57 -20.99 4.42
N ARG A 578 -2.64 -21.07 3.60
CA ARG A 578 -2.53 -21.27 2.14
C ARG A 578 -1.89 -20.06 1.46
N VAL A 579 -2.29 -18.86 1.89
CA VAL A 579 -1.72 -17.58 1.40
C VAL A 579 -0.27 -17.46 1.87
N GLN A 580 0.00 -17.74 3.14
CA GLN A 580 1.37 -17.75 3.67
C GLN A 580 2.29 -18.67 2.85
N GLN A 581 1.89 -19.93 2.64
CA GLN A 581 2.67 -20.88 1.86
C GLN A 581 2.85 -20.46 0.39
N HIS A 582 1.85 -19.81 -0.21
CA HIS A 582 1.99 -19.25 -1.56
C HIS A 582 3.08 -18.18 -1.58
N LEU A 583 3.01 -17.22 -0.66
CA LEU A 583 3.97 -16.12 -0.55
C LEU A 583 5.39 -16.61 -0.25
N VAL A 584 5.55 -17.62 0.62
CA VAL A 584 6.85 -18.26 0.87
C VAL A 584 7.41 -18.87 -0.41
N ARG A 585 6.61 -19.61 -1.18
CA ARG A 585 7.05 -20.18 -2.47
C ARG A 585 7.41 -19.10 -3.49
N ALA A 586 6.65 -18.01 -3.55
CA ALA A 586 6.97 -16.87 -4.40
C ALA A 586 8.32 -16.27 -4.00
N ALA A 587 8.58 -16.06 -2.72
CA ALA A 587 9.86 -15.56 -2.24
C ALA A 587 11.03 -16.54 -2.54
N GLN A 588 10.82 -17.84 -2.33
CA GLN A 588 11.81 -18.88 -2.70
C GLN A 588 12.14 -18.89 -4.20
N HIS A 589 11.14 -18.64 -5.06
CA HIS A 589 11.36 -18.54 -6.50
C HIS A 589 12.41 -17.48 -6.84
N TRP A 590 12.36 -16.31 -6.20
CA TRP A 590 13.34 -15.24 -6.43
C TRP A 590 14.78 -15.68 -6.11
N LEU A 591 14.97 -16.42 -5.01
CA LEU A 591 16.29 -16.94 -4.58
C LEU A 591 16.80 -18.05 -5.50
N THR A 592 15.92 -18.96 -5.92
CA THR A 592 16.29 -20.15 -6.70
C THR A 592 16.41 -19.89 -8.21
N ALA A 593 15.53 -19.11 -8.80
CA ALA A 593 15.49 -18.86 -10.25
C ALA A 593 16.48 -17.77 -10.69
N TYR A 594 16.65 -16.73 -9.86
CA TYR A 594 17.49 -15.57 -10.20
C TYR A 594 18.78 -15.50 -9.38
N GLY A 595 18.88 -16.25 -8.27
CA GLY A 595 20.09 -16.31 -7.45
C GLY A 595 20.24 -15.18 -6.44
N VAL A 596 19.20 -14.38 -6.18
CA VAL A 596 19.28 -13.25 -5.22
C VAL A 596 19.55 -13.71 -3.79
N ASP A 597 20.15 -12.82 -2.99
CA ASP A 597 20.74 -13.12 -1.68
C ASP A 597 19.80 -12.90 -0.50
N GLY A 598 18.63 -12.31 -0.75
CA GLY A 598 17.65 -12.01 0.29
C GLY A 598 16.55 -11.11 -0.25
N ILE A 599 15.66 -10.71 0.65
CA ILE A 599 14.51 -9.86 0.34
C ILE A 599 14.38 -8.73 1.36
N ARG A 600 13.98 -7.56 0.87
CA ARG A 600 13.42 -6.48 1.68
C ARG A 600 11.91 -6.65 1.70
N CYS A 601 11.30 -6.75 2.87
CA CYS A 601 9.86 -6.99 3.02
C CYS A 601 9.13 -5.68 3.28
N ASP A 602 8.24 -5.32 2.35
CA ASP A 602 7.37 -4.15 2.44
C ASP A 602 6.31 -4.29 3.55
N HIS A 603 6.03 -3.18 4.21
CA HIS A 603 4.94 -2.99 5.15
C HIS A 603 4.78 -4.10 6.19
N VAL A 604 5.82 -4.32 7.01
CA VAL A 604 5.87 -5.47 7.93
C VAL A 604 4.65 -5.54 8.84
N ALA A 605 4.22 -4.38 9.33
CA ALA A 605 3.18 -4.30 10.35
C ALA A 605 1.75 -4.49 9.82
N GLY A 606 1.55 -4.62 8.50
CA GLY A 606 0.26 -5.01 7.91
C GLY A 606 0.07 -6.52 7.74
N VAL A 607 1.14 -7.29 7.94
CA VAL A 607 1.19 -8.73 7.70
C VAL A 607 1.19 -9.49 9.02
N ASP A 608 0.52 -10.65 9.05
CA ASP A 608 0.41 -11.47 10.25
C ASP A 608 1.79 -11.93 10.80
N PRO A 609 2.07 -11.78 12.11
CA PRO A 609 3.36 -12.10 12.71
C PRO A 609 3.86 -13.52 12.50
N ALA A 610 2.95 -14.49 12.36
CA ALA A 610 3.29 -15.88 12.09
C ALA A 610 3.96 -16.06 10.72
N PHE A 611 3.56 -15.27 9.72
CA PHE A 611 4.11 -15.35 8.36
C PHE A 611 5.61 -15.10 8.34
N TRP A 612 6.12 -14.17 9.16
CA TRP A 612 7.55 -13.83 9.18
C TRP A 612 8.43 -15.01 9.62
N VAL A 613 7.94 -15.84 10.55
CA VAL A 613 8.61 -17.09 10.93
C VAL A 613 8.67 -18.06 9.75
N GLU A 614 7.53 -18.27 9.09
CA GLU A 614 7.43 -19.19 7.94
C GLU A 614 8.28 -18.72 6.76
N LEU A 615 8.28 -17.43 6.45
CA LEU A 615 9.10 -16.84 5.40
C LEU A 615 10.59 -17.06 5.66
N ARG A 616 11.05 -16.70 6.85
CA ARG A 616 12.48 -16.81 7.20
C ARG A 616 12.96 -18.26 7.13
N ARG A 617 12.16 -19.20 7.63
CA ARG A 617 12.48 -20.64 7.53
C ARG A 617 12.44 -21.14 6.09
N GLY A 618 11.39 -20.81 5.35
CA GLY A 618 11.24 -21.22 3.95
C GLY A 618 12.36 -20.71 3.05
N LEU A 619 12.86 -19.49 3.26
CA LEU A 619 14.03 -19.02 2.50
C LEU A 619 15.30 -19.78 2.87
N ARG A 620 15.45 -20.19 4.14
CA ARG A 620 16.60 -20.96 4.61
C ARG A 620 16.64 -22.39 4.06
N ASP A 621 15.49 -22.94 3.68
CA ASP A 621 15.40 -24.24 3.01
C ASP A 621 16.04 -24.24 1.62
N VAL A 622 16.10 -23.07 0.95
CA VAL A 622 16.63 -22.93 -0.41
C VAL A 622 17.97 -22.19 -0.49
N ARG A 623 18.34 -21.44 0.56
CA ARG A 623 19.62 -20.72 0.66
C ARG A 623 20.10 -20.72 2.10
N PRO A 624 21.39 -20.92 2.42
CA PRO A 624 21.84 -21.04 3.81
C PRO A 624 21.83 -19.71 4.60
N GLU A 625 22.19 -18.61 3.94
CA GLU A 625 22.33 -17.29 4.58
C GLU A 625 21.50 -16.18 3.88
N PRO A 626 20.17 -16.38 3.67
CA PRO A 626 19.33 -15.35 3.11
C PRO A 626 19.14 -14.23 4.12
N LEU A 627 19.03 -12.99 3.64
CA LEU A 627 18.62 -11.86 4.48
C LEU A 627 17.12 -11.62 4.33
N VAL A 628 16.39 -11.57 5.45
CA VAL A 628 15.04 -11.00 5.54
C VAL A 628 15.11 -9.64 6.24
N LEU A 629 15.12 -8.57 5.46
CA LEU A 629 15.13 -7.18 5.93
C LEU A 629 13.71 -6.62 5.93
N GLY A 630 13.14 -6.30 7.08
CA GLY A 630 11.77 -5.78 7.17
C GLY A 630 11.68 -4.25 7.21
N GLU A 631 10.73 -3.70 6.46
CA GLU A 631 10.18 -2.37 6.71
C GLU A 631 9.22 -2.39 7.92
N ALA A 632 9.83 -2.43 9.11
CA ALA A 632 9.10 -2.39 10.36
C ALA A 632 9.09 -0.98 10.92
N THR A 633 7.90 -0.41 11.12
CA THR A 633 7.69 0.90 11.75
C THR A 633 6.88 0.77 13.02
N GLY A 634 7.20 1.56 14.04
CA GLY A 634 6.49 1.52 15.32
C GLY A 634 7.35 2.07 16.45
N VAL A 635 6.89 1.84 17.69
CA VAL A 635 7.66 2.18 18.89
C VAL A 635 8.73 1.11 19.16
N PRO A 636 9.86 1.44 19.83
CA PRO A 636 10.97 0.51 20.02
C PRO A 636 10.57 -0.85 20.59
N ASP A 637 9.80 -0.88 21.68
CA ASP A 637 9.33 -2.13 22.31
C ASP A 637 8.50 -3.01 21.37
N TRP A 638 7.79 -2.40 20.41
CA TRP A 638 7.06 -3.13 19.38
C TRP A 638 8.00 -3.74 18.35
N LEU A 639 8.98 -2.96 17.88
CA LEU A 639 9.94 -3.38 16.86
C LEU A 639 10.86 -4.49 17.35
N ALA A 640 11.30 -4.44 18.60
CA ALA A 640 12.14 -5.47 19.22
C ALA A 640 11.50 -6.88 19.18
N ARG A 641 10.17 -6.98 19.13
CA ARG A 641 9.43 -8.26 19.08
C ARG A 641 9.59 -9.01 17.75
N TYR A 642 10.07 -8.35 16.70
CA TYR A 642 10.39 -9.01 15.42
C TYR A 642 11.71 -9.81 15.47
N ALA A 643 12.48 -9.71 16.56
CA ALA A 643 13.64 -10.57 16.77
C ALA A 643 13.25 -12.06 16.66
N GLY A 644 14.04 -12.81 15.88
CA GLY A 644 13.77 -14.21 15.59
C GLY A 644 12.68 -14.47 14.53
N ARG A 645 12.09 -13.41 13.97
CA ARG A 645 11.12 -13.46 12.86
C ARG A 645 11.68 -12.79 11.61
N LEU A 646 12.35 -11.66 11.80
CA LEU A 646 13.15 -10.98 10.80
C LEU A 646 14.63 -11.10 11.15
N ASP A 647 15.50 -10.96 10.15
CA ASP A 647 16.95 -10.90 10.38
C ASP A 647 17.40 -9.43 10.59
N ALA A 648 16.78 -8.49 9.89
CA ALA A 648 17.09 -7.07 10.00
C ALA A 648 15.84 -6.19 9.91
N ILE A 649 15.93 -4.98 10.46
CA ILE A 649 14.95 -3.91 10.27
C ILE A 649 15.64 -2.61 9.88
N PHE A 650 14.89 -1.68 9.29
CA PHE A 650 15.37 -0.30 9.14
C PHE A 650 15.36 0.42 10.48
N ASP A 651 16.46 1.11 10.78
CA ASP A 651 16.60 1.93 11.98
C ASP A 651 16.02 3.33 11.74
N PHE A 652 14.70 3.38 11.66
CA PHE A 652 13.96 4.62 11.41
C PHE A 652 14.09 5.63 12.56
N ASP A 653 14.35 5.19 13.80
CA ASP A 653 14.63 6.12 14.90
C ASP A 653 15.95 6.84 14.67
N LEU A 654 17.03 6.12 14.35
CA LEU A 654 18.30 6.74 13.98
C LEU A 654 18.14 7.67 12.78
N THR A 655 17.41 7.25 11.74
CA THR A 655 17.12 8.13 10.60
C THR A 655 16.43 9.42 11.04
N TYR A 656 15.41 9.35 11.89
CA TYR A 656 14.71 10.52 12.40
C TYR A 656 15.66 11.46 13.14
N TYR A 657 16.42 10.96 14.12
CA TYR A 657 17.30 11.80 14.93
C TYR A 657 18.49 12.36 14.15
N VAL A 658 19.05 11.61 13.20
CA VAL A 658 20.07 12.11 12.27
C VAL A 658 19.53 13.28 11.44
N ARG A 659 18.29 13.19 10.95
CA ARG A 659 17.64 14.28 10.20
C ARG A 659 17.36 15.50 11.08
N GLN A 660 16.89 15.30 12.31
CA GLN A 660 16.68 16.42 13.24
C GLN A 660 17.98 17.11 13.62
N ALA A 661 19.03 16.34 13.93
CA ALA A 661 20.32 16.86 14.33
C ALA A 661 21.06 17.54 13.17
N LEU A 662 21.24 16.83 12.05
CA LEU A 662 22.21 17.22 11.02
C LEU A 662 21.55 17.95 9.85
N ALA A 663 20.39 17.50 9.37
CA ALA A 663 19.70 18.22 8.29
C ALA A 663 19.06 19.52 8.82
N ARG A 664 18.38 19.45 9.97
CA ARG A 664 17.62 20.59 10.52
C ARG A 664 18.35 21.42 11.57
N GLY A 665 19.42 20.92 12.17
CA GLY A 665 20.13 21.64 13.25
C GLY A 665 19.31 21.81 14.53
N ARG A 666 18.35 20.93 14.81
CA ARG A 666 17.39 21.02 15.93
C ARG A 666 17.80 20.27 17.18
N MET A 667 18.92 19.56 17.13
CA MET A 667 19.43 18.78 18.25
C MET A 667 20.92 19.07 18.43
N SER A 668 21.34 19.33 19.66
CA SER A 668 22.76 19.53 19.98
C SER A 668 23.52 18.21 19.98
N ALA A 669 24.85 18.28 19.84
CA ALA A 669 25.69 17.10 19.67
C ALA A 669 25.68 16.18 20.91
N ASP A 670 25.67 16.76 22.12
CA ASP A 670 25.54 16.06 23.42
C ASP A 670 24.20 15.35 23.58
N ALA A 671 23.10 16.02 23.20
CA ALA A 671 21.77 15.41 23.24
C ALA A 671 21.69 14.22 22.27
N PHE A 672 22.24 14.37 21.06
CA PHE A 672 22.28 13.30 20.07
C PHE A 672 23.15 12.13 20.55
N ALA A 673 24.33 12.40 21.10
CA ALA A 673 25.23 11.39 21.66
C ALA A 673 24.57 10.59 22.79
N GLY A 674 23.94 11.27 23.75
CA GLY A 674 23.23 10.62 24.85
C GLY A 674 22.04 9.76 24.40
N TRP A 675 21.31 10.21 23.38
CA TRP A 675 20.25 9.40 22.76
C TRP A 675 20.84 8.17 22.05
N LEU A 676 21.91 8.34 21.27
CA LEU A 676 22.56 7.26 20.53
C LEU A 676 23.13 6.19 21.47
N ASP A 677 23.71 6.59 22.60
CA ASP A 677 24.22 5.68 23.64
C ASP A 677 23.09 4.81 24.23
N ALA A 678 21.90 5.37 24.43
CA ALA A 678 20.74 4.59 24.87
C ALA A 678 20.17 3.68 23.77
N HIS A 679 20.27 4.11 22.50
CA HIS A 679 19.70 3.41 21.34
C HIS A 679 20.49 2.17 20.92
N GLU A 680 21.81 2.13 21.17
CA GLU A 680 22.71 1.06 20.68
C GLU A 680 22.28 -0.37 21.07
N HIS A 681 21.48 -0.52 22.13
CA HIS A 681 20.99 -1.79 22.63
C HIS A 681 19.46 -1.97 22.49
N ALA A 682 18.78 -1.10 21.75
CA ALA A 682 17.31 -1.09 21.66
C ALA A 682 16.72 -2.35 20.99
N TYR A 683 17.48 -3.00 20.09
CA TYR A 683 16.97 -4.07 19.22
C TYR A 683 17.82 -5.35 19.29
N PRO A 684 17.90 -6.02 20.46
CA PRO A 684 18.69 -7.23 20.59
C PRO A 684 18.18 -8.34 19.66
N GLY A 685 19.10 -9.00 18.95
CA GLY A 685 18.78 -10.10 18.03
C GLY A 685 18.36 -9.69 16.61
N LEU A 686 18.29 -8.38 16.31
CA LEU A 686 18.08 -7.85 14.96
C LEU A 686 19.34 -7.13 14.47
N ALA A 687 19.63 -7.25 13.17
CA ALA A 687 20.55 -6.33 12.51
C ALA A 687 19.83 -5.04 12.12
N LEU A 688 20.55 -3.92 12.10
CA LEU A 688 20.00 -2.59 11.81
C LEU A 688 20.51 -2.08 10.47
N ALA A 689 19.57 -1.81 9.56
CA ALA A 689 19.81 -1.11 8.31
C ALA A 689 19.65 0.40 8.54
N THR A 690 20.72 1.18 8.37
CA THR A 690 20.73 2.61 8.72
C THR A 690 20.70 3.47 7.45
N LEU A 691 19.91 4.55 7.42
CA LEU A 691 19.75 5.41 6.24
C LEU A 691 19.51 6.87 6.60
N MET A 692 19.82 7.76 5.66
CA MET A 692 19.52 9.21 5.73
C MET A 692 18.16 9.55 5.11
N ASP A 693 17.86 8.87 4.01
CA ASP A 693 16.65 9.01 3.21
C ASP A 693 16.39 7.72 2.41
N ASN A 694 15.18 7.59 1.90
CA ASN A 694 14.79 6.54 0.97
C ASN A 694 13.65 7.04 0.07
N HIS A 695 12.99 6.13 -0.63
CA HIS A 695 11.91 6.43 -1.57
C HIS A 695 10.57 6.83 -0.91
N ASP A 696 10.42 6.73 0.41
CA ASP A 696 9.19 6.99 1.15
C ASP A 696 9.27 8.19 2.09
N MET A 697 10.35 8.98 1.98
CA MET A 697 10.54 10.18 2.77
C MET A 697 11.25 11.26 1.95
N ASN A 698 11.14 12.51 2.39
CA ASN A 698 11.87 13.61 1.77
C ASN A 698 13.39 13.32 1.74
N ARG A 699 14.05 13.69 0.64
CA ARG A 699 15.52 13.64 0.48
C ARG A 699 16.20 14.42 1.60
N PHE A 700 17.29 13.88 2.13
CA PHE A 700 18.05 14.52 3.20
C PHE A 700 18.57 15.90 2.77
N LEU A 701 19.10 16.01 1.54
CA LEU A 701 19.64 17.25 1.01
C LEU A 701 18.57 18.35 0.91
N TRP A 702 17.33 17.98 0.58
CA TRP A 702 16.20 18.90 0.58
C TRP A 702 15.90 19.43 1.98
N MET A 703 15.84 18.54 2.97
CA MET A 703 15.64 18.96 4.36
C MET A 703 16.77 19.84 4.90
N ALA A 704 18.00 19.60 4.43
CA ALA A 704 19.17 20.40 4.74
C ALA A 704 19.23 21.74 3.97
N GLY A 705 18.20 22.08 3.19
CA GLY A 705 18.15 23.33 2.43
C GLY A 705 19.21 23.40 1.31
N GLY A 706 19.62 22.26 0.76
CA GLY A 706 20.68 22.17 -0.24
C GLY A 706 22.10 22.25 0.33
N ASN A 707 22.27 22.25 1.65
CA ASN A 707 23.59 22.31 2.27
C ASN A 707 24.30 20.94 2.20
N THR A 708 25.33 20.86 1.35
CA THR A 708 26.10 19.64 1.11
C THR A 708 27.04 19.29 2.27
N ASP A 709 27.50 20.25 3.07
CA ASP A 709 28.33 19.98 4.26
C ASP A 709 27.54 19.23 5.34
N ARG A 710 26.26 19.58 5.54
CA ARG A 710 25.35 18.82 6.42
C ARG A 710 25.18 17.38 5.96
N LEU A 711 25.10 17.17 4.64
CA LEU A 711 25.02 15.83 4.06
C LEU A 711 26.32 15.04 4.24
N LYS A 712 27.49 15.67 4.03
CA LYS A 712 28.80 15.04 4.30
C LYS A 712 28.95 14.65 5.75
N LEU A 713 28.50 15.50 6.68
CA LEU A 713 28.52 15.23 8.11
C LEU A 713 27.66 14.01 8.48
N ALA A 714 26.44 13.93 7.92
CA ALA A 714 25.54 12.79 8.10
C ALA A 714 26.08 11.50 7.46
N ALA A 715 26.69 11.60 6.27
CA ALA A 715 27.35 10.48 5.61
C ALA A 715 28.54 9.96 6.44
N THR A 716 29.38 10.86 7.00
CA THR A 716 30.46 10.47 7.91
C THR A 716 29.92 9.70 9.10
N LEU A 717 28.89 10.23 9.78
CA LEU A 717 28.25 9.55 10.90
C LEU A 717 27.74 8.14 10.50
N LEU A 718 26.87 8.03 9.51
CA LEU A 718 26.27 6.72 9.16
C LEU A 718 27.29 5.69 8.68
N LEU A 719 28.27 6.09 7.86
CA LEU A 719 29.27 5.17 7.31
C LEU A 719 30.32 4.74 8.35
N THR A 720 30.39 5.41 9.50
CA THR A 720 31.29 5.07 10.62
C THR A 720 30.57 4.55 11.86
N LEU A 721 29.24 4.41 11.83
CA LEU A 721 28.46 3.71 12.86
C LEU A 721 28.38 2.18 12.62
N PRO A 722 28.07 1.38 13.67
CA PRO A 722 27.65 -0.02 13.52
C PRO A 722 26.37 -0.15 12.67
N GLY A 723 26.17 -1.34 12.09
CA GLY A 723 24.98 -1.66 11.28
C GLY A 723 25.30 -1.84 9.79
N MET A 724 24.25 -1.89 8.98
CA MET A 724 24.28 -1.95 7.52
C MET A 724 23.84 -0.60 6.95
N PRO A 725 24.77 0.32 6.64
CA PRO A 725 24.41 1.59 6.02
C PRO A 725 23.81 1.36 4.64
N VAL A 726 22.76 2.10 4.32
CA VAL A 726 22.06 2.10 3.04
C VAL A 726 22.20 3.49 2.42
N ILE A 727 22.86 3.55 1.26
CA ILE A 727 22.92 4.73 0.40
C ILE A 727 21.75 4.63 -0.59
N TYR A 728 20.83 5.59 -0.53
CA TYR A 728 19.78 5.70 -1.53
C TYR A 728 20.32 6.39 -2.79
N TYR A 729 20.03 5.84 -3.97
CA TYR A 729 20.63 6.32 -5.22
C TYR A 729 20.50 7.83 -5.37
N GLY A 730 21.59 8.48 -5.76
CA GLY A 730 21.62 9.91 -5.99
C GLY A 730 22.02 10.73 -4.78
N THR A 731 21.86 10.22 -3.56
CA THR A 731 22.26 10.95 -2.35
C THR A 731 23.76 11.26 -2.37
N GLU A 732 24.58 10.36 -2.89
CA GLU A 732 26.03 10.52 -3.01
C GLU A 732 26.48 11.52 -4.09
N VAL A 733 25.59 11.92 -5.00
CA VAL A 733 25.87 12.88 -6.08
C VAL A 733 25.01 14.14 -6.01
N GLY A 734 24.27 14.33 -4.91
CA GLY A 734 23.50 15.56 -4.67
C GLY A 734 22.08 15.58 -5.25
N VAL A 735 21.46 14.42 -5.51
CA VAL A 735 20.02 14.38 -5.85
C VAL A 735 19.20 14.95 -4.70
N SER A 736 18.49 16.03 -4.99
CA SER A 736 17.50 16.64 -4.10
C SER A 736 16.09 16.44 -4.67
N GLN A 737 15.11 17.14 -4.09
CA GLN A 737 13.74 17.19 -4.60
C GLN A 737 13.31 18.65 -4.84
N ARG A 738 12.17 18.86 -5.53
CA ARG A 738 11.75 20.22 -5.97
C ARG A 738 10.74 20.86 -5.02
N GLN A 739 9.98 20.05 -4.32
CA GLN A 739 8.93 20.45 -3.39
C GLN A 739 8.73 19.35 -2.36
N ASP A 740 8.00 19.63 -1.28
CA ASP A 740 7.66 18.62 -0.28
C ASP A 740 6.94 17.42 -0.91
N GLY A 741 7.30 16.21 -0.46
CA GLY A 741 6.83 14.95 -1.02
C GLY A 741 5.39 14.57 -0.65
N ALA A 742 4.66 15.42 0.08
CA ALA A 742 3.30 15.15 0.54
C ALA A 742 2.44 14.37 -0.49
N ILE A 743 1.89 13.24 -0.05
CA ILE A 743 1.18 12.23 -0.84
C ILE A 743 2.13 11.44 -1.77
N GLU A 744 2.30 10.13 -1.49
CA GLU A 744 3.14 9.16 -2.22
C GLU A 744 4.66 9.42 -2.25
N ASN A 745 5.18 10.57 -1.78
CA ASN A 745 6.61 10.90 -1.75
C ASN A 745 7.33 10.79 -3.11
N ALA A 746 6.59 11.00 -4.20
CA ALA A 746 7.11 10.85 -5.56
C ALA A 746 8.32 11.75 -5.86
N GLU A 747 8.38 12.94 -5.24
CA GLU A 747 9.49 13.89 -5.37
C GLU A 747 10.82 13.36 -4.83
N ALA A 748 10.82 12.36 -3.93
CA ALA A 748 12.05 11.70 -3.49
C ALA A 748 12.64 10.74 -4.55
N ARG A 749 11.92 10.53 -5.66
CA ARG A 749 12.17 9.48 -6.66
C ARG A 749 12.57 10.08 -8.02
N LEU A 750 13.10 11.30 -8.04
CA LEU A 750 13.57 11.93 -9.28
C LEU A 750 14.75 11.16 -9.90
N PRO A 751 14.94 11.25 -11.23
CA PRO A 751 16.02 10.56 -11.93
C PRO A 751 17.41 10.80 -11.34
N MET A 752 18.27 9.78 -11.42
CA MET A 752 19.69 9.85 -11.08
C MET A 752 20.43 10.89 -11.93
N LEU A 753 21.39 11.58 -11.33
CA LEU A 753 22.30 12.49 -12.02
C LEU A 753 23.52 11.72 -12.53
N TRP A 754 23.95 12.02 -13.77
CA TRP A 754 25.09 11.38 -14.42
C TRP A 754 26.01 12.41 -15.07
N GLY A 755 27.31 12.12 -15.13
CA GLY A 755 28.29 13.00 -15.77
C GLY A 755 28.41 14.34 -15.06
N GLY A 756 28.43 15.43 -15.82
CA GLY A 756 28.66 16.79 -15.30
C GLY A 756 27.57 17.34 -14.36
N ASP A 757 26.44 16.64 -14.21
CA ASP A 757 25.38 17.01 -13.27
C ASP A 757 25.62 16.45 -11.86
N GLN A 758 26.65 15.60 -11.67
CA GLN A 758 26.99 15.03 -10.37
C GLN A 758 27.83 16.02 -9.54
N ASP A 759 27.54 16.11 -8.24
CA ASP A 759 28.44 16.77 -7.29
C ASP A 759 29.66 15.88 -7.02
N GLU A 760 30.78 16.18 -7.69
CA GLU A 760 32.02 15.41 -7.62
C GLU A 760 32.66 15.40 -6.22
N ASP A 761 32.48 16.46 -5.43
CA ASP A 761 33.05 16.58 -4.09
C ASP A 761 32.25 15.75 -3.07
N LEU A 762 30.91 15.75 -3.19
CA LEU A 762 30.07 14.78 -2.48
C LEU A 762 30.45 13.34 -2.85
N LEU A 763 30.55 13.03 -4.14
CA LEU A 763 30.88 11.69 -4.60
C LEU A 763 32.24 11.23 -4.03
N ALA A 764 33.25 12.09 -4.10
CA ALA A 764 34.58 11.81 -3.56
C ALA A 764 34.56 11.56 -2.05
N HIS A 765 33.72 12.29 -1.29
CA HIS A 765 33.53 12.10 0.14
C HIS A 765 32.94 10.72 0.46
N PHE A 766 31.86 10.32 -0.23
CA PHE A 766 31.25 9.00 -0.06
C PHE A 766 32.19 7.87 -0.44
N GLN A 767 32.91 7.99 -1.58
CA GLN A 767 33.89 7.00 -2.00
C GLN A 767 35.02 6.85 -0.98
N ARG A 768 35.51 7.95 -0.39
CA ARG A 768 36.53 7.91 0.66
C ARG A 768 36.05 7.14 1.88
N LEU A 769 34.87 7.49 2.42
CA LEU A 769 34.28 6.82 3.58
C LEU A 769 33.99 5.35 3.32
N GLY A 770 33.48 5.01 2.12
CA GLY A 770 33.26 3.63 1.70
C GLY A 770 34.54 2.80 1.70
N ARG A 771 35.64 3.33 1.17
CA ARG A 771 36.95 2.66 1.20
C ARG A 771 37.45 2.46 2.62
N MET A 772 37.40 3.51 3.46
CA MET A 772 37.80 3.42 4.87
C MET A 772 37.01 2.34 5.61
N ARG A 773 35.68 2.31 5.44
CA ARG A 773 34.83 1.28 6.05
C ARG A 773 35.18 -0.12 5.55
N ARG A 774 35.43 -0.30 4.25
CA ARG A 774 35.82 -1.60 3.66
C ARG A 774 37.20 -2.08 4.12
N GLU A 775 38.10 -1.17 4.47
CA GLU A 775 39.46 -1.51 4.90
C GLU A 775 39.58 -1.69 6.43
N SER A 776 38.67 -1.08 7.21
CA SER A 776 38.68 -1.11 8.68
C SER A 776 37.69 -2.12 9.31
N PRO A 777 38.17 -3.25 9.88
CA PRO A 777 37.40 -4.08 10.79
C PRO A 777 36.72 -3.31 11.94
N ALA A 778 37.38 -2.30 12.51
CA ALA A 778 36.81 -1.50 13.60
C ALA A 778 35.56 -0.74 13.13
N LEU A 779 35.59 -0.11 11.96
CA LEU A 779 34.42 0.58 11.41
C LEU A 779 33.26 -0.36 11.05
N ARG A 780 33.54 -1.60 10.59
CA ARG A 780 32.47 -2.57 10.28
C ARG A 780 31.88 -3.23 11.51
N ARG A 781 32.73 -3.70 12.42
CA ARG A 781 32.35 -4.66 13.46
C ARG A 781 32.71 -4.23 14.89
N GLY A 782 33.50 -3.16 15.04
CA GLY A 782 34.00 -2.70 16.34
C GLY A 782 32.93 -2.09 17.24
N VAL A 783 33.21 -2.12 18.54
CA VAL A 783 32.38 -1.48 19.56
C VAL A 783 32.53 0.03 19.44
N ARG A 784 31.44 0.78 19.60
CA ARG A 784 31.46 2.24 19.64
C ARG A 784 31.62 2.72 21.09
N ARG A 785 32.41 3.75 21.31
CA ARG A 785 32.52 4.44 22.60
C ARG A 785 32.51 5.94 22.42
N THR A 786 31.59 6.65 23.07
CA THR A 786 31.63 8.11 23.16
C THR A 786 32.90 8.54 23.91
N VAL A 787 33.71 9.38 23.27
CA VAL A 787 34.94 9.95 23.86
C VAL A 787 34.66 11.36 24.37
N PHE A 788 33.89 12.14 23.62
CA PHE A 788 33.56 13.52 23.98
C PHE A 788 32.23 13.93 23.36
N ALA A 789 31.41 14.65 24.12
CA ALA A 789 30.24 15.31 23.58
C ALA A 789 29.96 16.60 24.34
N ASP A 790 29.81 17.70 23.62
CA ASP A 790 29.24 18.94 24.13
C ASP A 790 28.13 19.45 23.19
N ARG A 791 27.70 20.70 23.31
CA ARG A 791 26.61 21.22 22.48
C ARG A 791 26.91 21.20 20.98
N GLU A 792 28.18 21.25 20.58
CA GLU A 792 28.62 21.48 19.21
C GLU A 792 29.44 20.33 18.63
N VAL A 793 30.23 19.64 19.44
CA VAL A 793 31.15 18.59 18.99
C VAL A 793 30.75 17.26 19.59
N PHE A 794 30.67 16.23 18.74
CA PHE A 794 30.53 14.84 19.13
C PHE A 794 31.69 14.02 18.58
N ALA A 795 32.44 13.35 19.45
CA ALA A 795 33.53 12.46 19.10
C ALA A 795 33.37 11.08 19.76
N TYR A 796 33.65 10.04 18.99
CA TYR A 796 33.58 8.65 19.43
C TYR A 796 34.64 7.79 18.74
N GLU A 797 34.97 6.67 19.37
CA GLU A 797 35.87 5.67 18.81
C GLU A 797 35.09 4.44 18.34
N ARG A 798 35.64 3.78 17.31
CA ARG A 798 35.30 2.41 16.92
C ARG A 798 36.51 1.53 17.19
N VAL A 799 36.33 0.48 17.99
CA VAL A 799 37.43 -0.38 18.45
C VAL A 799 37.13 -1.85 18.15
N MET A 800 38.09 -2.55 17.53
CA MET A 800 38.04 -4.00 17.37
C MET A 800 39.45 -4.61 17.45
N GLY A 801 39.70 -5.45 18.46
CA GLY A 801 41.05 -5.99 18.69
C GLY A 801 42.03 -4.84 18.94
N ASP A 802 43.11 -4.81 18.17
CA ASP A 802 44.17 -3.78 18.26
C ASP A 802 43.90 -2.55 17.37
N GLU A 803 42.79 -2.52 16.64
CA GLU A 803 42.44 -1.44 15.73
C GLU A 803 41.48 -0.45 16.40
N SER A 804 41.87 0.83 16.40
CA SER A 804 41.03 1.95 16.86
C SER A 804 40.96 3.05 15.79
N VAL A 805 39.74 3.56 15.58
CA VAL A 805 39.44 4.70 14.70
C VAL A 805 38.68 5.74 15.51
N LEU A 806 39.21 6.96 15.58
CA LEU A 806 38.56 8.12 16.18
C LEU A 806 37.75 8.88 15.12
N ILE A 807 36.51 9.19 15.45
CA ILE A 807 35.59 9.98 14.63
C ILE A 807 35.19 11.21 15.42
N ALA A 808 35.21 12.39 14.80
CA ALA A 808 34.73 13.63 15.39
C ALA A 808 33.89 14.42 14.40
N LEU A 809 32.79 14.99 14.90
CA LEU A 809 31.76 15.67 14.12
C LEU A 809 31.50 17.04 14.75
N ASN A 810 31.55 18.10 13.93
CA ASN A 810 31.17 19.44 14.34
C ASN A 810 29.75 19.75 13.85
N PHE A 811 28.80 19.92 14.76
CA PHE A 811 27.40 20.21 14.48
C PHE A 811 27.15 21.72 14.30
N SER A 812 28.14 22.58 14.57
CA SER A 812 27.99 24.03 14.44
C SER A 812 28.54 24.57 13.11
N GLU A 813 28.01 25.73 12.72
CA GLU A 813 28.45 26.46 11.52
C GLU A 813 29.70 27.32 11.77
N GLN A 814 30.39 27.07 12.89
CA GLN A 814 31.64 27.73 13.26
C GLN A 814 32.74 26.69 13.44
N SER A 815 33.98 27.06 13.13
CA SER A 815 35.13 26.19 13.42
C SER A 815 35.24 25.91 14.91
N GLN A 816 35.55 24.67 15.27
CA GLN A 816 35.67 24.23 16.65
C GLN A 816 37.07 23.69 16.92
N ARG A 817 37.57 23.98 18.13
CA ARG A 817 38.76 23.35 18.70
C ARG A 817 38.40 22.74 20.04
N ARG A 818 38.78 21.48 20.25
CA ARG A 818 38.61 20.77 21.54
C ARG A 818 39.88 19.99 21.87
N GLU A 819 40.29 20.06 23.12
CA GLU A 819 41.34 19.18 23.64
C GLU A 819 40.65 17.97 24.24
N LEU A 820 41.12 16.77 23.88
CA LEU A 820 40.63 15.50 24.41
C LEU A 820 41.71 14.87 25.29
N PRO A 821 41.74 15.18 26.61
CA PRO A 821 42.82 14.74 27.50
C PRO A 821 42.95 13.23 27.56
N ASP A 822 41.82 12.52 27.49
CA ASP A 822 41.76 11.05 27.63
C ASP A 822 42.35 10.29 26.43
N VAL A 823 42.50 10.95 25.28
CA VAL A 823 43.12 10.39 24.06
C VAL A 823 44.36 11.17 23.60
N GLY A 824 44.71 12.26 24.30
CA GLY A 824 45.92 13.06 24.02
C GLY A 824 45.91 13.78 22.66
N ILE A 825 44.74 14.03 22.07
CA ILE A 825 44.58 14.64 20.75
C ILE A 825 43.87 16.00 20.88
N ALA A 826 44.35 17.01 20.15
CA ALA A 826 43.62 18.25 19.92
C ALA A 826 42.84 18.14 18.60
N LEU A 827 41.52 18.24 18.68
CA LEU A 827 40.64 18.26 17.51
C LEU A 827 40.53 19.68 16.98
N GLU A 828 40.75 19.84 15.68
CA GLU A 828 40.41 21.05 14.92
C GLU A 828 39.44 20.67 13.81
N LEU A 829 38.22 21.20 13.88
CA LEU A 829 37.13 20.88 12.95
C LEU A 829 36.64 22.17 12.31
N GLY A 830 36.56 22.18 10.97
CA GLY A 830 35.90 23.27 10.24
C GLY A 830 34.39 23.33 10.51
N PRO A 831 33.70 24.41 10.07
CA PRO A 831 32.25 24.52 10.15
C PRO A 831 31.56 23.30 9.54
N LEU A 832 30.62 22.67 10.26
CA LEU A 832 29.93 21.45 9.82
C LEU A 832 30.87 20.31 9.37
N GLY A 833 32.12 20.36 9.82
CA GLY A 833 33.19 19.47 9.39
C GLY A 833 33.24 18.17 10.18
N SER A 834 33.98 17.20 9.65
CA SER A 834 34.24 15.93 10.32
C SER A 834 35.69 15.48 10.16
N LEU A 835 36.14 14.68 11.11
CA LEU A 835 37.43 13.98 11.11
C LEU A 835 37.17 12.48 11.28
N VAL A 836 37.86 11.67 10.49
CA VAL A 836 37.98 10.22 10.68
C VAL A 836 39.47 9.91 10.59
N THR A 837 40.07 9.41 11.68
CA THR A 837 41.49 9.08 11.68
C THR A 837 41.76 7.83 10.83
N GLU A 838 42.99 7.69 10.35
CA GLU A 838 43.43 6.39 9.83
C GLU A 838 43.35 5.32 10.93
N PRO A 839 43.07 4.05 10.59
CA PRO A 839 43.13 2.95 11.54
C PRO A 839 44.52 2.89 12.19
N SER A 840 44.56 3.15 13.50
CA SER A 840 45.79 3.07 14.26
C SER A 840 45.94 1.69 14.87
N THR A 841 47.16 1.15 14.82
CA THR A 841 47.54 -0.13 15.41
C THR A 841 48.54 0.07 16.56
N ILE A 842 48.33 1.05 17.46
CA ILE A 842 49.25 1.26 18.59
C ILE A 842 48.54 1.60 19.91
N ARG A 843 48.47 0.55 20.74
CA ARG A 843 48.81 0.37 22.18
C ARG A 843 48.33 1.38 23.24
N SER A 844 47.48 0.89 24.14
CA SER A 844 47.86 0.48 25.51
C SER A 844 46.76 -0.34 26.16
#